data_AF-A0A8D1UDR4-F1
#
_entry.id   AF-A0A8D1UDR4-F1
#
_cell.length_a   1.000
_cell.length_b   1.000
_cell.length_c   1.000
_cell.angle_alpha   90.00
_cell.angle_beta   90.00
_cell.angle_gamma   90.00
#
_symmetry.space_group_name_H-M   'P 1'
#
loop_
_entity.id
_entity.type
_entity.pdbx_description
1 polymer ?
#
loop_
_entity_poly.entity_id
_entity_poly.type
_entity_poly.pdbx_seq_one_letter_code
_entity_poly.pdbx_strand_id
1 'polypeptide(L)'
;MTSRLRALGGRINNIRTSELPKEKTRSEVVCSIRFLDGLVQTFKVNKQDTGQVLLDMAYNYLGVTEKEYFGLQHGDDSLDSPRWLEASKPIRKQLKGGFPCTLHFRVRFFIPDPNTLQQEQTRHLYFLQLKMDICEGRLTCPLNSAVVLASYAVQSHFGDHDSSIHPPGYLSDSQFIPDQNDDFLTKVESLHEQHSGLKQSEAESCFINIARTLDFYGVELHSGRDLHNLDLMIGIASAGIAVYRKYICTSFYPWVNILKISFKRKKFFIHQRQKQTESREHIVAFNMLNYRSCKNLWKSCVEHHTFFQAKKLLPQEKNVLSQYWTMGSRNPKKRSPRLRHEIRKPRHSSADNLANEMTYITETEDVFYTYKGSMSPKDSGSEVSQNRSPHRESISENNAAHGCLTQKSSSSASPSSNAPGSCSPDGVDQQFLEDFHRVTKGGSTEDSSQYYCDKNDGDGYLVLIRITPDEEGKFGFNLKGGVDQKMPLVVSRINPESPADTCIPKLNEGDQIVLINGRDISEHTHDQVVMFIKASRESHTRELVLVIRRKAVHSFADIKSEDELNQLFPEAIFPMCPEGGDTLEGSMEQLKKGLESGTVLIQFEQLYRKKPGLAITFAKLPQNLDKNRYKDVLPYDTTRVLLQGNEDYINASYVNMEIPAAHLVNKYIAAQGPLPHTCAQFWQVVWDQKLSLIVMLTTLTERGRTKCHQYWPNPPDVMEHGSFHIRCRSEDCTIAYVFREMLVTNTETGEEHTVTHLQYVAWPDHGVPDDSSDFLEFVNYVRSLRVDGEPVVVHCSAGIGRTGVLVTMETAMCLIERNLPVYPLDIVRKMRDQRAMMVQTSSQYKFVCEAILRVYEEGLVQMLDPS
;
A
#
# COMPACT_ATOMS: atom_id res chain seq x y z
N MET A 1 34.28 80.98 -21.51
CA MET A 1 33.82 79.90 -22.40
C MET A 1 35.02 79.17 -22.98
N THR A 2 35.08 77.85 -23.12
CA THR A 2 34.72 76.76 -22.18
C THR A 2 35.43 75.49 -22.66
N SER A 3 36.72 75.33 -22.33
CA SER A 3 37.53 74.20 -22.84
C SER A 3 38.76 73.91 -21.96
N ARG A 4 39.42 72.77 -22.27
CA ARG A 4 40.78 72.32 -21.90
C ARG A 4 40.95 71.36 -20.70
N LEU A 5 41.24 70.10 -21.07
CA LEU A 5 42.50 69.36 -20.78
C LEU A 5 42.89 68.96 -19.34
N ARG A 6 43.51 67.76 -19.27
CA ARG A 6 44.52 67.32 -18.27
C ARG A 6 43.97 67.06 -16.84
N ALA A 7 44.64 66.30 -15.96
CA ALA A 7 45.85 65.47 -16.09
C ALA A 7 45.86 64.29 -15.09
N LEU A 8 46.92 63.48 -15.14
CA LEU A 8 47.29 62.47 -14.13
C LEU A 8 47.64 63.11 -12.76
N GLY A 9 47.43 62.35 -11.69
CA GLY A 9 47.83 62.66 -10.31
C GLY A 9 46.74 62.23 -9.32
N GLY A 10 47.05 61.77 -8.10
CA GLY A 10 48.34 61.44 -7.48
C GLY A 10 48.06 60.80 -6.11
N ARG A 11 49.01 60.04 -5.55
CA ARG A 11 48.90 59.60 -4.14
C ARG A 11 49.28 60.75 -3.22
N ILE A 12 48.66 60.84 -2.04
CA ILE A 12 49.34 60.94 -0.73
C ILE A 12 48.31 60.64 0.38
N ASN A 13 48.78 60.15 1.52
CA ASN A 13 47.95 59.81 2.68
C ASN A 13 47.64 61.06 3.51
N ASN A 14 46.63 60.99 4.38
CA ASN A 14 46.79 61.52 5.74
C ASN A 14 46.01 60.68 6.77
N ILE A 15 46.29 60.92 8.06
CA ILE A 15 46.16 59.91 9.13
C ILE A 15 45.12 60.30 10.18
N ARG A 16 44.37 59.29 10.67
CA ARG A 16 43.51 59.25 11.89
C ARG A 16 42.74 60.53 12.29
N THR A 17 41.42 60.38 12.28
CA THR A 17 40.60 60.63 13.50
C THR A 17 39.62 59.48 13.69
N SER A 18 39.19 59.26 14.93
CA SER A 18 38.34 58.13 15.32
C SER A 18 36.85 58.43 15.10
N GLU A 19 36.29 58.02 13.97
CA GLU A 19 34.84 57.84 13.87
C GLU A 19 34.44 56.50 14.49
N LEU A 20 33.55 56.55 15.49
CA LEU A 20 32.77 55.39 15.93
C LEU A 20 32.02 54.79 14.72
N PRO A 21 31.81 53.46 14.66
CA PRO A 21 31.00 52.87 13.60
C PRO A 21 29.57 53.40 13.70
N LYS A 22 29.20 54.35 12.82
CA LYS A 22 27.83 54.88 12.73
C LYS A 22 26.87 53.71 12.55
N GLU A 23 26.04 53.47 13.56
CA GLU A 23 25.05 52.40 13.51
C GLU A 23 24.15 52.62 12.30
N LYS A 24 24.21 51.69 11.34
CA LYS A 24 23.24 51.65 10.25
C LYS A 24 21.91 51.31 10.88
N THR A 25 21.03 52.31 11.01
CA THR A 25 19.71 52.21 11.62
C THR A 25 19.00 50.93 11.19
N ARG A 26 19.07 49.95 12.08
CA ARG A 26 18.62 48.58 11.87
C ARG A 26 17.10 48.63 11.91
N SER A 27 16.47 48.73 10.75
CA SER A 27 15.02 48.74 10.66
C SER A 27 14.47 47.36 11.03
N GLU A 28 14.11 47.23 12.30
CA GLU A 28 13.37 46.12 12.85
C GLU A 28 11.99 46.00 12.21
N VAL A 29 11.45 44.80 12.26
CA VAL A 29 10.06 44.48 11.97
C VAL A 29 9.51 43.58 13.05
N VAL A 30 8.22 43.76 13.29
CA VAL A 30 7.43 42.99 14.23
C VAL A 30 6.71 41.90 13.43
N CYS A 31 6.87 40.64 13.81
CA CYS A 31 6.12 39.54 13.23
C CYS A 31 5.55 38.66 14.33
N SER A 32 4.29 38.30 14.17
CA SER A 32 3.50 37.52 15.10
C SER A 32 3.31 36.12 14.53
N ILE A 33 3.78 35.12 15.26
CA ILE A 33 3.68 33.71 14.90
C ILE A 33 2.55 33.11 15.74
N ARG A 34 1.51 32.60 15.07
CA ARG A 34 0.53 31.72 15.70
C ARG A 34 1.08 30.29 15.71
N PHE A 35 1.08 29.67 16.88
CA PHE A 35 1.49 28.29 17.10
C PHE A 35 0.29 27.33 17.09
N LEU A 36 0.58 26.02 17.18
CA LEU A 36 -0.40 24.93 17.03
C LEU A 36 -1.28 24.73 18.28
N ASP A 37 -0.88 25.32 19.40
CA ASP A 37 -1.64 25.50 20.64
C ASP A 37 -2.59 26.72 20.59
N GLY A 38 -2.61 27.46 19.47
CA GLY A 38 -3.36 28.70 19.30
C GLY A 38 -2.66 29.97 19.84
N LEU A 39 -1.55 29.84 20.58
CA LEU A 39 -0.84 31.00 21.13
C LEU A 39 -0.21 31.84 20.02
N VAL A 40 -0.22 33.17 20.21
CA VAL A 40 0.36 34.13 19.26
C VAL A 40 1.53 34.89 19.88
N GLN A 41 2.75 34.41 19.64
CA GLN A 41 3.96 35.08 20.12
C GLN A 41 4.46 36.10 19.10
N THR A 42 4.87 37.27 19.59
CA THR A 42 5.44 38.32 18.75
C THR A 42 6.95 38.39 18.89
N PHE A 43 7.64 38.42 17.74
CA PHE A 43 9.10 38.47 17.61
C PHE A 43 9.54 39.76 16.90
N LYS A 44 10.70 40.28 17.31
CA LYS A 44 11.38 41.41 16.65
C LYS A 44 12.59 40.87 15.88
N VAL A 45 12.64 41.12 14.58
CA VAL A 45 13.70 40.67 13.68
C VAL A 45 14.09 41.76 12.70
N ASN A 46 15.29 41.73 12.13
CA ASN A 46 15.71 42.77 11.20
C ASN A 46 15.15 42.53 9.78
N LYS A 47 14.82 43.61 9.06
CA LYS A 47 14.51 43.53 7.62
C LYS A 47 15.63 42.86 6.79
N GLN A 48 16.87 42.86 7.27
CA GLN A 48 18.00 42.24 6.57
C GLN A 48 18.25 40.77 6.95
N ASP A 49 17.69 40.27 8.04
CA ASP A 49 17.93 38.91 8.53
C ASP A 49 17.29 37.88 7.60
N THR A 50 17.87 36.68 7.55
CA THR A 50 17.36 35.53 6.79
C THR A 50 16.18 34.87 7.48
N GLY A 51 15.28 34.22 6.73
CA GLY A 51 14.14 33.48 7.27
C GLY A 51 14.52 32.48 8.37
N GLN A 52 15.72 31.89 8.28
CA GLN A 52 16.29 31.02 9.32
C GLN A 52 16.31 31.66 10.72
N VAL A 53 16.56 32.96 10.85
CA VAL A 53 16.61 33.63 12.17
C VAL A 53 15.24 33.62 12.85
N LEU A 54 14.17 33.80 12.08
CA LEU A 54 12.79 33.77 12.59
C LEU A 54 12.31 32.34 12.84
N LEU A 55 12.77 31.37 12.04
CA LEU A 55 12.57 29.94 12.29
C LEU A 55 13.27 29.50 13.58
N ASP A 56 14.54 29.85 13.78
CA ASP A 56 15.31 29.53 14.99
C ASP A 56 14.68 30.13 16.25
N MET A 57 14.17 31.38 16.17
CA MET A 57 13.40 31.98 17.26
C MET A 57 12.12 31.19 17.59
N ALA A 58 11.37 30.74 16.59
CA ALA A 58 10.17 29.94 16.78
C ALA A 58 10.47 28.56 17.37
N TYR A 59 11.49 27.85 16.83
CA TYR A 59 11.91 26.55 17.34
C TYR A 59 12.42 26.64 18.78
N ASN A 60 13.20 27.68 19.11
CA ASN A 60 13.74 27.87 20.45
C ASN A 60 12.70 28.36 21.48
N TYR A 61 11.62 29.03 21.04
CA TYR A 61 10.48 29.37 21.88
C TYR A 61 9.70 28.11 22.32
N LEU A 62 9.48 27.17 21.40
CA LEU A 62 8.84 25.89 21.71
C LEU A 62 9.79 24.93 22.44
N GLY A 63 11.09 24.92 22.09
CA GLY A 63 12.09 23.95 22.58
C GLY A 63 12.39 22.79 21.61
N VAL A 64 11.78 22.78 20.43
CA VAL A 64 11.84 21.68 19.45
C VAL A 64 13.28 21.39 19.00
N THR A 65 13.68 20.12 19.10
CA THR A 65 14.99 19.61 18.67
C THR A 65 14.95 18.98 17.27
N GLU A 66 13.90 18.22 16.91
CA GLU A 66 13.64 17.67 15.57
C GLU A 66 13.08 18.75 14.61
N LYS A 67 13.86 19.81 14.41
CA LYS A 67 13.44 21.06 13.74
C LYS A 67 13.10 20.87 12.26
N GLU A 68 13.60 19.82 11.60
CA GLU A 68 13.46 19.64 10.16
C GLU A 68 12.05 19.34 9.68
N TYR A 69 11.16 18.88 10.57
CA TYR A 69 9.77 18.56 10.23
C TYR A 69 8.86 19.79 10.11
N PHE A 70 9.27 20.96 10.59
CA PHE A 70 8.40 22.12 10.84
C PHE A 70 8.82 23.36 10.06
N GLY A 71 7.86 24.23 9.74
CA GLY A 71 8.10 25.49 9.04
C GLY A 71 7.13 26.61 9.40
N LEU A 72 7.41 27.80 8.88
CA LEU A 72 6.54 28.97 8.98
C LEU A 72 5.83 29.23 7.65
N GLN A 73 4.51 29.25 7.68
CA GLN A 73 3.63 29.55 6.55
C GLN A 73 3.12 31.00 6.65
N HIS A 74 2.90 31.67 5.52
CA HIS A 74 2.27 33.00 5.48
C HIS A 74 0.79 32.91 5.88
N GLY A 75 0.31 33.83 6.72
CA GLY A 75 -1.08 33.84 7.20
C GLY A 75 -2.10 34.59 6.33
N ASP A 76 -1.68 35.08 5.15
CA ASP A 76 -2.43 35.95 4.24
C ASP A 76 -2.48 35.34 2.82
N ASP A 77 -2.72 34.03 2.77
CA ASP A 77 -2.77 33.20 1.55
C ASP A 77 -3.99 32.28 1.58
N SER A 78 -4.63 32.08 0.41
CA SER A 78 -5.72 31.13 0.27
C SER A 78 -5.22 29.68 0.32
N LEU A 79 -6.11 28.76 0.67
CA LEU A 79 -5.84 27.32 0.77
C LEU A 79 -5.20 26.74 -0.51
N ASP A 80 -5.51 27.29 -1.69
CA ASP A 80 -4.98 26.88 -3.00
C ASP A 80 -3.47 27.07 -3.24
N SER A 81 -2.76 27.84 -2.39
CA SER A 81 -1.36 28.21 -2.68
C SER A 81 -0.54 28.53 -1.41
N PRO A 82 -0.31 27.55 -0.52
CA PRO A 82 0.46 27.75 0.70
C PRO A 82 1.87 28.28 0.39
N ARG A 83 2.22 29.44 0.99
CA ARG A 83 3.57 30.02 0.87
C ARG A 83 4.35 29.83 2.16
N TRP A 84 5.45 29.09 2.08
CA TRP A 84 6.41 28.87 3.16
C TRP A 84 7.52 29.94 3.17
N LEU A 85 7.98 30.30 4.37
CA LEU A 85 9.10 31.22 4.59
C LEU A 85 10.43 30.54 4.22
N GLU A 86 11.09 31.00 3.16
CA GLU A 86 12.33 30.38 2.70
C GLU A 86 13.50 30.75 3.63
N ALA A 87 14.05 29.77 4.34
CA ALA A 87 15.11 29.95 5.34
C ALA A 87 16.30 30.80 4.84
N SER A 88 16.74 30.59 3.60
CA SER A 88 17.91 31.24 3.00
C SER A 88 17.70 32.68 2.52
N LYS A 89 16.46 33.21 2.53
CA LYS A 89 16.14 34.53 1.95
C LYS A 89 15.93 35.60 3.01
N PRO A 90 16.43 36.84 2.79
CA PRO A 90 16.17 37.97 3.68
C PRO A 90 14.69 38.29 3.82
N ILE A 91 14.24 38.52 5.06
CA ILE A 91 12.85 38.80 5.46
C ILE A 91 12.18 39.84 4.56
N ARG A 92 12.83 41.00 4.31
CA ARG A 92 12.34 42.06 3.41
C ARG A 92 12.04 41.66 1.96
N LYS A 93 12.50 40.49 1.49
CA LYS A 93 12.20 39.99 0.14
C LYS A 93 10.94 39.10 0.11
N GLN A 94 10.55 38.55 1.26
CA GLN A 94 9.48 37.57 1.40
C GLN A 94 8.23 38.22 1.99
N LEU A 95 8.41 38.93 3.11
CA LEU A 95 7.38 39.63 3.85
C LEU A 95 7.27 41.06 3.30
N LYS A 96 6.22 41.29 2.49
CA LYS A 96 5.93 42.54 1.79
C LYS A 96 4.50 42.98 2.09
N GLY A 97 4.32 43.82 3.10
CA GLY A 97 3.03 44.33 3.53
C GLY A 97 3.20 45.34 4.66
N GLY A 98 2.09 45.66 5.34
CA GLY A 98 2.14 46.29 6.66
C GLY A 98 2.76 45.34 7.70
N PHE A 99 3.21 45.90 8.81
CA PHE A 99 3.64 45.15 9.99
C PHE A 99 2.71 45.53 11.16
N PRO A 100 2.36 44.61 12.08
CA PRO A 100 2.94 43.28 12.28
C PRO A 100 2.64 42.28 11.15
N CYS A 101 3.58 41.37 10.87
CA CYS A 101 3.37 40.31 9.88
C CYS A 101 2.89 39.02 10.54
N THR A 102 1.80 38.40 10.04
CA THR A 102 1.25 37.16 10.61
C THR A 102 1.80 35.93 9.89
N LEU A 103 2.30 34.97 10.67
CA LEU A 103 2.76 33.66 10.21
C LEU A 103 2.11 32.54 11.04
N HIS A 104 1.95 31.37 10.43
CA HIS A 104 1.51 30.15 11.10
C HIS A 104 2.69 29.18 11.23
N PHE A 105 2.96 28.67 12.43
CA PHE A 105 3.84 27.53 12.62
C PHE A 105 3.08 26.24 12.26
N ARG A 106 3.67 25.39 11.40
CA ARG A 106 3.03 24.17 10.89
C ARG A 106 4.03 23.04 10.68
N VAL A 107 3.54 21.80 10.64
CA VAL A 107 4.29 20.66 10.09
C VAL A 107 4.48 20.90 8.59
N ARG A 108 5.74 20.83 8.14
CA ARG A 108 6.17 20.99 6.75
C ARG A 108 6.23 19.66 6.00
N PHE A 109 6.62 18.58 6.68
CA PHE A 109 6.85 17.25 6.08
C PHE A 109 6.27 16.14 6.97
N PHE A 110 5.11 15.59 6.59
CA PHE A 110 4.52 14.45 7.27
C PHE A 110 5.21 13.14 6.84
N ILE A 111 5.53 12.32 7.83
CA ILE A 111 6.29 11.07 7.68
C ILE A 111 5.36 9.86 7.57
N PRO A 112 5.71 8.80 6.80
CA PRO A 112 4.85 7.61 6.66
C PRO A 112 4.67 6.79 7.96
N ASP A 113 5.67 6.86 8.85
CA ASP A 113 5.73 6.12 10.10
C ASP A 113 6.01 7.07 11.28
N PRO A 114 4.96 7.53 11.99
CA PRO A 114 5.08 8.41 13.16
C PRO A 114 5.96 7.86 14.29
N ASN A 115 6.14 6.54 14.36
CA ASN A 115 6.99 5.90 15.38
C ASN A 115 8.48 6.21 15.17
N THR A 116 8.86 6.80 14.03
CA THR A 116 10.21 7.35 13.80
C THR A 116 10.47 8.69 14.52
N LEU A 117 9.43 9.38 15.02
CA LEU A 117 9.60 10.59 15.85
C LEU A 117 10.17 10.23 17.21
N GLN A 118 11.40 10.66 17.47
CA GLN A 118 12.08 10.31 18.71
C GLN A 118 11.48 11.08 19.90
N GLN A 119 11.18 12.36 19.70
CA GLN A 119 10.81 13.27 20.78
C GLN A 119 9.29 13.33 20.97
N GLU A 120 8.87 13.21 22.22
CA GLU A 120 7.48 13.34 22.67
C GLU A 120 6.86 14.68 22.27
N GLN A 121 7.60 15.78 22.43
CA GLN A 121 7.18 17.10 21.95
C GLN A 121 6.92 17.15 20.43
N THR A 122 7.67 16.37 19.65
CA THR A 122 7.48 16.34 18.19
C THR A 122 6.20 15.57 17.85
N ARG A 123 5.90 14.48 18.56
CA ARG A 123 4.60 13.79 18.47
C ARG A 123 3.45 14.71 18.87
N HIS A 124 3.55 15.41 20.00
CA HIS A 124 2.53 16.38 20.46
C HIS A 124 2.22 17.47 19.42
N LEU A 125 3.25 18.06 18.78
CA LEU A 125 3.04 19.06 17.73
C LEU A 125 2.44 18.46 16.44
N TYR A 126 2.72 17.19 16.12
CA TYR A 126 2.01 16.48 15.04
C TYR A 126 0.53 16.24 15.38
N PHE A 127 0.24 15.83 16.62
CA PHE A 127 -1.13 15.68 17.12
C PHE A 127 -1.92 17.00 17.02
N LEU A 128 -1.39 18.10 17.54
CA LEU A 128 -2.04 19.42 17.46
C LEU A 128 -2.26 19.87 16.00
N GLN A 129 -1.28 19.67 15.11
CA GLN A 129 -1.43 19.97 13.70
C GLN A 129 -2.57 19.17 13.05
N LEU A 130 -2.68 17.88 13.34
CA LEU A 130 -3.69 16.99 12.75
C LEU A 130 -5.09 17.25 13.33
N LYS A 131 -5.21 17.47 14.66
CA LYS A 131 -6.44 17.92 15.32
C LYS A 131 -6.97 19.21 14.69
N MET A 132 -6.09 20.19 14.49
CA MET A 132 -6.42 21.46 13.82
C MET A 132 -6.77 21.27 12.33
N ASP A 133 -6.08 20.39 11.60
CA ASP A 133 -6.38 20.15 10.18
C ASP A 133 -7.71 19.41 9.97
N ILE A 134 -8.11 18.52 10.88
CA ILE A 134 -9.44 17.88 10.87
C ILE A 134 -10.53 18.89 11.26
N CYS A 135 -10.33 19.64 12.35
CA CYS A 135 -11.30 20.64 12.83
C CYS A 135 -11.55 21.78 11.83
N GLU A 136 -10.53 22.19 11.06
CA GLU A 136 -10.68 23.17 9.98
C GLU A 136 -11.06 22.55 8.61
N GLY A 137 -11.38 21.25 8.56
CA GLY A 137 -11.80 20.56 7.33
C GLY A 137 -10.72 20.43 6.25
N ARG A 138 -9.44 20.67 6.57
CA ARG A 138 -8.31 20.52 5.64
C ARG A 138 -7.87 19.08 5.45
N LEU A 139 -8.04 18.24 6.48
CA LEU A 139 -7.86 16.80 6.41
C LEU A 139 -9.24 16.14 6.49
N THR A 140 -9.72 15.65 5.35
CA THR A 140 -11.02 14.97 5.28
C THR A 140 -10.98 13.69 6.11
N CYS A 141 -11.94 13.54 7.01
CA CYS A 141 -12.03 12.40 7.93
C CYS A 141 -13.45 11.80 7.89
N PRO A 142 -13.61 10.48 7.70
CA PRO A 142 -14.91 9.82 7.88
C PRO A 142 -15.44 10.02 9.30
N LEU A 143 -16.76 10.08 9.48
CA LEU A 143 -17.40 10.41 10.76
C LEU A 143 -16.98 9.43 11.88
N ASN A 144 -16.98 8.13 11.61
CA ASN A 144 -16.58 7.10 12.57
C ASN A 144 -15.12 7.28 13.01
N SER A 145 -14.21 7.53 12.06
CA SER A 145 -12.80 7.83 12.36
C SER A 145 -12.65 9.14 13.13
N ALA A 146 -13.48 10.15 12.85
CA ALA A 146 -13.46 11.44 13.55
C ALA A 146 -13.93 11.32 15.00
N VAL A 147 -14.93 10.47 15.28
CA VAL A 147 -15.38 10.15 16.66
C VAL A 147 -14.25 9.48 17.44
N VAL A 148 -13.58 8.49 16.87
CA VAL A 148 -12.45 7.80 17.52
C VAL A 148 -11.28 8.77 17.75
N LEU A 149 -10.93 9.58 16.76
CA LEU A 149 -9.88 10.60 16.90
C LEU A 149 -10.23 11.66 17.95
N ALA A 150 -11.48 12.13 17.98
CA ALA A 150 -11.94 13.07 18.99
C ALA A 150 -11.84 12.48 20.41
N SER A 151 -12.19 11.21 20.64
CA SER A 151 -12.08 10.60 21.97
C SER A 151 -10.63 10.49 22.46
N TYR A 152 -9.66 10.17 21.59
CA TYR A 152 -8.23 10.26 21.95
C TYR A 152 -7.77 11.71 22.18
N ALA A 153 -8.34 12.68 21.47
CA ALA A 153 -8.06 14.11 21.67
C ALA A 153 -8.73 14.70 22.94
N VAL A 154 -9.69 13.99 23.53
CA VAL A 154 -10.32 14.26 24.83
C VAL A 154 -9.46 13.64 25.94
N GLN A 155 -9.13 12.34 25.86
CA GLN A 155 -8.20 11.68 26.80
C GLN A 155 -6.84 12.40 26.90
N SER A 156 -6.30 12.87 25.76
CA SER A 156 -5.08 13.69 25.70
C SER A 156 -5.19 15.03 26.47
N HIS A 157 -6.39 15.60 26.59
CA HIS A 157 -6.60 16.92 27.19
C HIS A 157 -7.07 16.87 28.64
N PHE A 158 -7.99 15.95 28.97
CA PHE A 158 -8.63 15.85 30.29
C PHE A 158 -8.02 14.77 31.19
N GLY A 159 -7.24 13.83 30.64
CA GLY A 159 -6.83 12.62 31.36
C GLY A 159 -7.92 11.56 31.31
N ASP A 160 -8.08 10.77 32.38
CA ASP A 160 -9.12 9.74 32.47
C ASP A 160 -10.52 10.34 32.72
N HIS A 161 -11.57 9.63 32.30
CA HIS A 161 -12.94 9.99 32.64
C HIS A 161 -13.23 9.84 34.14
N ASP A 162 -13.43 10.96 34.84
CA ASP A 162 -14.08 11.03 36.17
C ASP A 162 -15.52 11.55 36.03
N SER A 163 -16.51 10.74 36.42
CA SER A 163 -17.95 11.07 36.31
C SER A 163 -18.41 12.18 37.26
N SER A 164 -17.57 12.62 38.20
CA SER A 164 -17.81 13.82 39.03
C SER A 164 -17.30 15.11 38.40
N ILE A 165 -16.42 15.02 37.39
CA ILE A 165 -15.82 16.16 36.67
C ILE A 165 -16.39 16.27 35.24
N HIS A 166 -16.76 15.14 34.64
CA HIS A 166 -17.27 15.02 33.26
C HIS A 166 -18.75 14.57 33.23
N PRO A 167 -19.71 15.41 33.67
CA PRO A 167 -21.13 15.10 33.53
C PRO A 167 -21.55 15.07 32.04
N PRO A 168 -22.58 14.31 31.64
CA PRO A 168 -23.01 14.22 30.24
C PRO A 168 -23.23 15.59 29.58
N GLY A 169 -22.62 15.80 28.41
CA GLY A 169 -22.62 17.07 27.69
C GLY A 169 -21.46 18.02 28.05
N TYR A 170 -20.47 17.59 28.83
CA TYR A 170 -19.27 18.39 29.13
C TYR A 170 -18.45 18.76 27.89
N LEU A 171 -18.62 18.06 26.75
CA LEU A 171 -17.98 18.42 25.48
C LEU A 171 -18.76 19.43 24.62
N SER A 172 -19.89 19.98 25.11
CA SER A 172 -20.74 20.91 24.35
C SER A 172 -20.03 22.17 23.82
N ASP A 173 -19.09 22.74 24.59
CA ASP A 173 -18.26 23.89 24.17
C ASP A 173 -17.03 23.50 23.30
N SER A 174 -16.80 22.20 23.04
CA SER A 174 -15.65 21.72 22.26
C SER A 174 -15.99 21.57 20.77
N GLN A 175 -15.06 21.94 19.88
CA GLN A 175 -15.17 21.67 18.45
C GLN A 175 -14.10 20.68 17.98
N PHE A 176 -14.52 19.65 17.24
CA PHE A 176 -13.64 18.59 16.71
C PHE A 176 -13.69 18.46 15.18
N ILE A 177 -14.84 18.73 14.57
CA ILE A 177 -15.07 18.75 13.12
C ILE A 177 -15.90 19.99 12.72
N PRO A 178 -15.90 20.40 11.44
CA PRO A 178 -16.72 21.54 10.98
C PRO A 178 -18.22 21.33 11.23
N ASP A 179 -18.75 20.17 10.82
CA ASP A 179 -20.18 19.85 10.80
C ASP A 179 -20.56 18.88 11.94
N GLN A 180 -20.24 19.23 13.18
CA GLN A 180 -20.53 18.37 14.35
C GLN A 180 -21.99 18.45 14.81
N ASN A 181 -22.47 17.37 15.45
CA ASN A 181 -23.82 17.26 16.02
C ASN A 181 -23.78 16.61 17.43
N ASP A 182 -24.89 16.62 18.14
CA ASP A 182 -24.98 16.14 19.52
C ASP A 182 -24.73 14.61 19.64
N ASP A 183 -25.10 13.86 18.60
CA ASP A 183 -24.83 12.42 18.46
C ASP A 183 -23.32 12.12 18.37
N PHE A 184 -22.57 12.91 17.60
CA PHE A 184 -21.10 12.84 17.55
C PHE A 184 -20.50 13.09 18.94
N LEU A 185 -20.91 14.15 19.63
CA LEU A 185 -20.40 14.45 20.98
C LEU A 185 -20.73 13.31 21.96
N THR A 186 -21.97 12.82 21.98
CA THR A 186 -22.40 11.69 22.83
C THR A 186 -21.54 10.44 22.61
N LYS A 187 -21.20 10.13 21.34
CA LYS A 187 -20.32 9.00 21.01
C LYS A 187 -18.86 9.23 21.42
N VAL A 188 -18.38 10.47 21.36
CA VAL A 188 -17.03 10.84 21.84
C VAL A 188 -16.96 10.72 23.37
N GLU A 189 -18.00 11.15 24.10
CA GLU A 189 -18.08 11.01 25.56
C GLU A 189 -18.08 9.53 25.97
N SER A 190 -18.88 8.68 25.31
CA SER A 190 -18.94 7.23 25.58
C SER A 190 -17.65 6.46 25.24
N LEU A 191 -16.84 6.95 24.28
CA LEU A 191 -15.51 6.39 24.03
C LEU A 191 -14.45 6.88 25.02
N HIS A 192 -14.58 8.08 25.60
CA HIS A 192 -13.64 8.60 26.60
C HIS A 192 -13.59 7.71 27.85
N GLU A 193 -14.74 7.19 28.29
CA GLU A 193 -14.83 6.21 29.39
C GLU A 193 -13.96 4.96 29.17
N GLN A 194 -13.75 4.56 27.91
CA GLN A 194 -13.04 3.33 27.54
C GLN A 194 -11.51 3.51 27.46
N HIS A 195 -11.01 4.74 27.56
CA HIS A 195 -9.59 5.09 27.42
C HIS A 195 -8.83 5.20 28.75
N SER A 196 -9.47 4.91 29.88
CA SER A 196 -8.87 5.03 31.22
C SER A 196 -7.53 4.28 31.35
N GLY A 197 -6.55 4.94 31.96
CA GLY A 197 -5.18 4.47 32.12
C GLY A 197 -4.22 4.88 30.99
N LEU A 198 -4.72 5.42 29.86
CA LEU A 198 -3.88 5.93 28.78
C LEU A 198 -3.30 7.31 29.13
N LYS A 199 -1.97 7.44 29.13
CA LYS A 199 -1.30 8.74 29.33
C LYS A 199 -1.53 9.63 28.11
N GLN A 200 -1.43 10.95 28.31
CA GLN A 200 -1.53 11.95 27.25
C GLN A 200 -0.76 11.57 25.98
N SER A 201 0.54 11.27 26.08
CA SER A 201 1.37 10.97 24.92
C SER A 201 1.16 9.57 24.33
N GLU A 202 0.50 8.67 25.05
CA GLU A 202 0.02 7.38 24.54
C GLU A 202 -1.25 7.60 23.71
N ALA A 203 -2.22 8.36 24.22
CA ALA A 203 -3.42 8.79 23.48
C ALA A 203 -3.09 9.61 22.23
N GLU A 204 -2.14 10.55 22.31
CA GLU A 204 -1.63 11.30 21.14
C GLU A 204 -0.95 10.38 20.12
N SER A 205 -0.21 9.36 20.57
CA SER A 205 0.41 8.38 19.67
C SER A 205 -0.63 7.48 18.99
N CYS A 206 -1.72 7.11 19.68
CA CYS A 206 -2.89 6.45 19.08
C CYS A 206 -3.57 7.36 18.04
N PHE A 207 -3.84 8.62 18.38
CA PHE A 207 -4.41 9.61 17.47
C PHE A 207 -3.60 9.72 16.17
N ILE A 208 -2.27 9.90 16.26
CA ILE A 208 -1.42 10.06 15.07
C ILE A 208 -1.34 8.76 14.25
N ASN A 209 -1.34 7.59 14.92
CA ASN A 209 -1.33 6.29 14.24
C ASN A 209 -2.65 5.94 13.53
N ILE A 210 -3.77 6.53 13.93
CA ILE A 210 -5.06 6.47 13.21
C ILE A 210 -5.11 7.56 12.13
N ALA A 211 -4.78 8.81 12.46
CA ALA A 211 -4.81 9.93 11.51
C ALA A 211 -3.91 9.70 10.28
N ARG A 212 -2.84 8.89 10.39
CA ARG A 212 -1.98 8.52 9.25
C ARG A 212 -2.62 7.56 8.23
N THR A 213 -3.76 6.94 8.55
CA THR A 213 -4.50 6.07 7.61
C THR A 213 -5.58 6.83 6.85
N LEU A 214 -5.85 8.09 7.21
CA LEU A 214 -6.79 8.95 6.48
C LEU A 214 -6.26 9.30 5.09
N ASP A 215 -7.16 9.35 4.12
CA ASP A 215 -6.87 9.95 2.82
C ASP A 215 -6.39 11.40 2.99
N PHE A 216 -5.47 11.80 2.11
CA PHE A 216 -4.78 13.09 2.16
C PHE A 216 -3.88 13.34 3.39
N TYR A 217 -3.66 12.36 4.27
CA TYR A 217 -2.64 12.49 5.33
C TYR A 217 -1.29 12.93 4.75
N GLY A 218 -0.84 14.12 5.14
CA GLY A 218 0.44 14.66 4.71
C GLY A 218 0.53 15.09 3.25
N VAL A 219 -0.59 15.28 2.54
CA VAL A 219 -0.61 15.64 1.12
C VAL A 219 -0.75 17.15 0.92
N GLU A 220 0.30 17.82 0.43
CA GLU A 220 0.25 19.25 0.07
C GLU A 220 -0.44 19.40 -1.30
N LEU A 221 -1.70 19.83 -1.32
CA LEU A 221 -2.51 20.00 -2.54
C LEU A 221 -2.25 21.35 -3.24
N HIS A 222 -2.17 21.34 -4.58
CA HIS A 222 -2.02 22.52 -5.45
C HIS A 222 -3.05 22.50 -6.59
N SER A 223 -3.86 23.55 -6.68
CA SER A 223 -4.93 23.69 -7.69
C SER A 223 -4.36 23.94 -9.10
N GLY A 224 -4.79 23.15 -10.09
CA GLY A 224 -4.27 23.17 -11.47
C GLY A 224 -5.25 22.64 -12.51
N ARG A 225 -4.79 22.51 -13.75
CA ARG A 225 -5.58 22.01 -14.89
C ARG A 225 -4.79 21.06 -15.78
N ASP A 226 -5.51 20.19 -16.49
CA ASP A 226 -4.94 19.36 -17.54
C ASP A 226 -4.82 20.09 -18.89
N LEU A 227 -4.49 19.33 -19.95
CA LEU A 227 -4.37 19.80 -21.32
C LEU A 227 -5.73 20.15 -21.97
N HIS A 228 -6.83 19.61 -21.43
CA HIS A 228 -8.21 19.90 -21.86
C HIS A 228 -8.86 21.00 -21.02
N ASN A 229 -8.09 21.66 -20.14
CA ASN A 229 -8.53 22.73 -19.24
C ASN A 229 -9.58 22.26 -18.20
N LEU A 230 -9.64 20.96 -17.89
CA LEU A 230 -10.39 20.45 -16.74
C LEU A 230 -9.61 20.69 -15.45
N ASP A 231 -10.31 21.08 -14.38
CA ASP A 231 -9.71 21.34 -13.07
C ASP A 231 -9.26 20.04 -12.37
N LEU A 232 -8.10 20.10 -11.71
CA LEU A 232 -7.47 19.01 -10.97
C LEU A 232 -6.66 19.55 -9.78
N MET A 233 -6.34 18.66 -8.84
CA MET A 233 -5.40 18.95 -7.74
C MET A 233 -4.13 18.13 -7.94
N ILE A 234 -2.97 18.74 -7.77
CA ILE A 234 -1.68 18.04 -7.70
C ILE A 234 -1.28 17.96 -6.24
N GLY A 235 -1.29 16.75 -5.67
CA GLY A 235 -0.86 16.51 -4.30
C GLY A 235 0.60 16.10 -4.22
N ILE A 236 1.32 16.64 -3.25
CA ILE A 236 2.71 16.28 -2.96
C ILE A 236 2.72 15.44 -1.69
N ALA A 237 3.21 14.22 -1.77
CA ALA A 237 3.24 13.27 -0.66
C ALA A 237 4.67 12.80 -0.35
N SER A 238 4.85 12.17 0.81
CA SER A 238 6.12 11.56 1.22
C SER A 238 6.66 10.52 0.23
N ALA A 239 5.78 9.82 -0.50
CA ALA A 239 6.15 8.79 -1.48
C ALA A 239 6.28 9.28 -2.94
N GLY A 240 5.69 10.41 -3.32
CA GLY A 240 5.67 10.89 -4.71
C GLY A 240 4.72 12.07 -4.95
N ILE A 241 4.43 12.33 -6.22
CA ILE A 241 3.43 13.32 -6.65
C ILE A 241 2.16 12.58 -7.10
N ALA A 242 1.02 12.93 -6.52
CA ALA A 242 -0.29 12.45 -6.91
C ALA A 242 -1.06 13.50 -7.73
N VAL A 243 -2.01 13.05 -8.55
CA VAL A 243 -2.96 13.91 -9.27
C VAL A 243 -4.36 13.42 -8.94
N TYR A 244 -5.24 14.35 -8.59
CA TYR A 244 -6.62 14.06 -8.20
C TYR A 244 -7.61 14.83 -9.07
N ARG A 245 -8.75 14.20 -9.39
CA ARG A 245 -9.96 14.85 -9.91
C ARG A 245 -11.12 14.49 -8.99
N LYS A 246 -11.92 15.47 -8.55
CA LYS A 246 -12.99 15.27 -7.55
C LYS A 246 -12.50 14.47 -6.31
N TYR A 247 -11.31 14.79 -5.81
CA TYR A 247 -10.60 14.07 -4.72
C TYR A 247 -10.24 12.58 -4.98
N ILE A 248 -10.58 12.00 -6.13
CA ILE A 248 -10.13 10.64 -6.52
C ILE A 248 -8.75 10.72 -7.19
N CYS A 249 -7.79 9.89 -6.75
CA CYS A 249 -6.44 9.85 -7.29
C CYS A 249 -6.43 9.20 -8.70
N THR A 250 -6.15 9.99 -9.74
CA THR A 250 -6.14 9.55 -11.14
C THR A 250 -4.75 9.18 -11.66
N SER A 251 -3.67 9.59 -11.00
CA SER A 251 -2.29 9.25 -11.37
C SER A 251 -1.33 9.45 -10.20
N PHE A 252 -0.34 8.57 -10.08
CA PHE A 252 0.71 8.67 -9.07
C PHE A 252 2.11 8.51 -9.68
N TYR A 253 3.03 9.38 -9.27
CA TYR A 253 4.40 9.47 -9.76
C TYR A 253 5.37 9.32 -8.58
N PRO A 254 5.84 8.09 -8.27
CA PRO A 254 6.75 7.83 -7.16
C PRO A 254 8.06 8.62 -7.31
N TRP A 255 8.61 9.17 -6.21
CA TRP A 255 9.87 9.94 -6.25
C TRP A 255 11.02 9.20 -6.92
N VAL A 256 11.11 7.88 -6.72
CA VAL A 256 12.13 7.02 -7.33
C VAL A 256 12.08 6.95 -8.86
N ASN A 257 10.91 7.18 -9.45
CA ASN A 257 10.68 7.12 -10.91
C ASN A 257 10.81 8.49 -11.59
N ILE A 258 10.93 9.57 -10.84
CA ILE A 258 11.08 10.92 -11.39
C ILE A 258 12.58 11.19 -11.63
N LEU A 259 12.94 11.56 -12.86
CA LEU A 259 14.30 12.01 -13.22
C LEU A 259 14.49 13.50 -13.00
N LYS A 260 13.48 14.31 -13.35
CA LYS A 260 13.56 15.76 -13.38
C LYS A 260 12.18 16.38 -13.23
N ILE A 261 12.11 17.47 -12.47
CA ILE A 261 10.92 18.31 -12.33
C ILE A 261 11.28 19.71 -12.81
N SER A 262 10.49 20.27 -13.73
CA SER A 262 10.75 21.59 -14.29
C SER A 262 9.45 22.34 -14.60
N PHE A 263 9.54 23.63 -14.93
CA PHE A 263 8.38 24.43 -15.31
C PHE A 263 8.73 25.54 -16.30
N LYS A 264 7.81 25.87 -17.22
CA LYS A 264 7.94 26.96 -18.20
C LYS A 264 6.63 27.76 -18.24
N ARG A 265 6.69 29.03 -17.83
CA ARG A 265 5.52 29.93 -17.64
C ARG A 265 4.50 29.35 -16.64
N LYS A 266 3.36 28.83 -17.12
CA LYS A 266 2.32 28.16 -16.31
C LYS A 266 2.42 26.63 -16.34
N LYS A 267 3.18 26.05 -17.27
CA LYS A 267 3.27 24.59 -17.46
C LYS A 267 4.30 23.99 -16.51
N PHE A 268 3.87 22.99 -15.75
CA PHE A 268 4.68 22.15 -14.86
C PHE A 268 4.97 20.81 -15.55
N PHE A 269 6.18 20.27 -15.42
CA PHE A 269 6.64 19.09 -16.15
C PHE A 269 7.31 18.08 -15.22
N ILE A 270 6.88 16.81 -15.32
CA ILE A 270 7.49 15.65 -14.66
C ILE A 270 8.11 14.76 -15.74
N HIS A 271 9.44 14.61 -15.72
CA HIS A 271 10.16 13.67 -16.58
C HIS A 271 10.35 12.34 -15.82
N GLN A 272 9.88 11.23 -16.38
CA GLN A 272 9.97 9.92 -15.75
C GLN A 272 11.14 9.08 -16.28
N ARG A 273 11.57 8.09 -15.49
CA ARG A 273 12.52 7.05 -15.92
C ARG A 273 11.92 6.18 -17.02
N GLN A 274 12.74 5.88 -18.01
CA GLN A 274 12.42 4.99 -19.13
C GLN A 274 12.12 3.57 -18.62
N LYS A 275 11.00 2.99 -19.06
CA LYS A 275 10.77 1.53 -18.96
C LYS A 275 11.57 0.84 -20.08
N GLN A 276 12.11 -0.34 -19.81
CA GLN A 276 13.08 -1.01 -20.71
C GLN A 276 12.57 -1.32 -22.13
N THR A 277 11.26 -1.21 -22.39
CA THR A 277 10.60 -1.51 -23.67
C THR A 277 10.26 -0.27 -24.53
N GLU A 278 10.43 0.96 -24.04
CA GLU A 278 9.99 2.18 -24.75
C GLU A 278 11.17 3.07 -25.19
N SER A 279 11.13 3.58 -26.42
CA SER A 279 12.23 4.33 -27.06
C SER A 279 12.13 5.87 -26.95
N ARG A 280 11.31 6.39 -26.02
CA ARG A 280 11.08 7.84 -25.83
C ARG A 280 11.03 8.23 -24.36
N GLU A 281 11.45 9.47 -24.03
CA GLU A 281 11.26 10.04 -22.69
C GLU A 281 9.76 10.30 -22.42
N HIS A 282 9.22 9.71 -21.36
CA HIS A 282 7.84 9.98 -20.94
C HIS A 282 7.78 11.25 -20.07
N ILE A 283 7.39 12.37 -20.69
CA ILE A 283 7.24 13.69 -20.06
C ILE A 283 5.76 13.99 -19.86
N VAL A 284 5.32 14.11 -18.61
CA VAL A 284 3.95 14.51 -18.25
C VAL A 284 3.91 16.01 -17.98
N ALA A 285 2.87 16.69 -18.48
CA ALA A 285 2.73 18.14 -18.39
C ALA A 285 1.36 18.58 -17.84
N PHE A 286 1.37 19.49 -16.86
CA PHE A 286 0.18 20.08 -16.23
C PHE A 286 0.18 21.60 -16.39
N ASN A 287 -1.00 22.23 -16.37
CA ASN A 287 -1.15 23.67 -16.56
C ASN A 287 -1.66 24.33 -15.26
N MET A 288 -0.78 25.01 -14.53
CA MET A 288 -1.13 25.63 -13.25
C MET A 288 -1.82 26.98 -13.45
N LEU A 289 -2.68 27.37 -12.51
CA LEU A 289 -3.49 28.61 -12.60
C LEU A 289 -2.65 29.85 -12.98
N ASN A 290 -1.43 29.99 -12.44
CA ASN A 290 -0.49 31.06 -12.77
C ASN A 290 0.98 30.66 -12.51
N TYR A 291 1.94 31.50 -12.95
CA TYR A 291 3.38 31.29 -12.78
C TYR A 291 3.83 31.18 -11.31
N ARG A 292 3.16 31.88 -10.37
CA ARG A 292 3.50 31.81 -8.94
C ARG A 292 3.09 30.46 -8.36
N SER A 293 1.86 29.98 -8.61
CA SER A 293 1.43 28.64 -8.20
C SER A 293 2.33 27.56 -8.81
N CYS A 294 2.66 27.66 -10.10
CA CYS A 294 3.57 26.74 -10.78
C CYS A 294 4.97 26.69 -10.12
N LYS A 295 5.49 27.86 -9.71
CA LYS A 295 6.77 27.99 -9.02
C LYS A 295 6.72 27.54 -7.56
N ASN A 296 5.57 27.67 -6.89
CA ASN A 296 5.34 27.16 -5.54
C ASN A 296 5.34 25.63 -5.55
N LEU A 297 4.49 25.00 -6.38
CA LEU A 297 4.46 23.56 -6.61
C LEU A 297 5.86 23.01 -6.91
N TRP A 298 6.59 23.61 -7.86
CA TRP A 298 7.94 23.17 -8.21
C TRP A 298 8.92 23.21 -7.02
N LYS A 299 8.89 24.25 -6.18
CA LYS A 299 9.69 24.28 -4.94
C LYS A 299 9.27 23.16 -4.00
N SER A 300 7.98 23.05 -3.68
CA SER A 300 7.49 22.08 -2.71
C SER A 300 7.84 20.65 -3.13
N CYS A 301 7.78 20.32 -4.43
CA CYS A 301 8.23 19.02 -4.93
C CYS A 301 9.75 18.82 -4.75
N VAL A 302 10.58 19.83 -5.02
CA VAL A 302 12.04 19.75 -4.81
C VAL A 302 12.38 19.62 -3.32
N GLU A 303 11.67 20.35 -2.45
CA GLU A 303 11.80 20.29 -0.99
C GLU A 303 11.47 18.87 -0.47
N HIS A 304 10.29 18.33 -0.81
CA HIS A 304 9.87 16.97 -0.42
C HIS A 304 10.83 15.90 -0.95
N HIS A 305 11.14 15.93 -2.25
CA HIS A 305 12.07 14.98 -2.85
C HIS A 305 13.42 14.99 -2.14
N THR A 306 13.97 16.19 -1.85
CA THR A 306 15.24 16.31 -1.13
C THR A 306 15.14 15.76 0.29
N PHE A 307 14.07 16.06 1.03
CA PHE A 307 13.84 15.60 2.40
C PHE A 307 13.75 14.06 2.50
N PHE A 308 12.83 13.45 1.75
CA PHE A 308 12.57 12.02 1.81
C PHE A 308 13.65 11.17 1.12
N GLN A 309 14.44 11.74 0.21
CA GLN A 309 15.63 11.07 -0.36
C GLN A 309 16.85 11.19 0.56
N ALA A 310 17.04 12.31 1.26
CA ALA A 310 18.15 12.48 2.21
C ALA A 310 18.05 11.50 3.39
N LYS A 311 16.86 11.30 3.97
CA LYS A 311 16.67 10.31 5.05
C LYS A 311 16.82 8.84 4.61
N LYS A 312 16.99 8.56 3.31
CA LYS A 312 17.37 7.22 2.78
C LYS A 312 18.89 7.00 2.68
N LEU A 313 19.72 8.01 2.92
CA LEU A 313 21.17 7.96 2.72
C LEU A 313 21.95 8.33 3.98
N LEU A 314 22.22 7.32 4.81
CA LEU A 314 23.42 7.08 5.66
C LEU A 314 23.08 6.04 6.76
N PRO A 315 24.06 5.27 7.31
CA PRO A 315 25.50 5.39 7.10
C PRO A 315 26.16 4.17 6.42
N GLN A 316 26.41 4.30 5.11
CA GLN A 316 27.72 3.96 4.54
C GLN A 316 28.27 5.19 3.81
N GLU A 317 29.60 5.33 3.81
CA GLU A 317 30.36 6.39 3.13
C GLU A 317 29.94 7.85 3.41
N LYS A 318 30.26 8.34 4.62
CA LYS A 318 30.49 9.79 4.81
C LYS A 318 31.84 10.20 4.20
N ASN A 319 31.88 10.49 2.89
CA ASN A 319 32.83 11.45 2.31
C ASN A 319 32.45 11.86 0.87
N VAL A 320 32.94 13.02 0.42
CA VAL A 320 32.77 13.58 -0.95
C VAL A 320 31.32 13.80 -1.41
N LEU A 321 30.65 14.84 -0.89
CA LEU A 321 29.55 15.52 -1.64
C LEU A 321 29.24 16.99 -1.25
N SER A 322 29.89 17.57 -0.24
CA SER A 322 29.53 18.91 0.31
C SER A 322 30.01 20.14 -0.48
N GLN A 323 30.42 19.99 -1.75
CA GLN A 323 31.02 21.10 -2.53
C GLN A 323 30.40 21.36 -3.91
N TYR A 324 29.38 20.60 -4.35
CA TYR A 324 28.82 20.72 -5.71
C TYR A 324 27.48 21.48 -5.83
N TRP A 325 27.06 22.19 -4.77
CA TRP A 325 25.80 22.97 -4.79
C TRP A 325 25.98 24.41 -4.29
N THR A 326 26.59 25.28 -5.10
CA THR A 326 26.54 26.74 -4.88
C THR A 326 26.68 27.52 -6.19
N MET A 327 25.68 28.31 -6.58
CA MET A 327 25.86 29.29 -7.65
C MET A 327 26.70 30.48 -7.18
N GLY A 328 27.64 30.91 -8.01
CA GLY A 328 28.71 31.82 -7.61
C GLY A 328 28.25 33.24 -7.26
N SER A 329 28.60 33.70 -6.05
CA SER A 329 28.54 35.11 -5.67
C SER A 329 29.86 35.81 -5.98
N ARG A 330 29.85 36.82 -6.86
CA ARG A 330 31.01 37.67 -7.16
C ARG A 330 31.39 38.50 -5.94
N ASN A 331 32.56 38.24 -5.34
CA ASN A 331 33.15 39.10 -4.31
C ASN A 331 34.49 39.70 -4.80
N PRO A 332 34.72 41.02 -4.70
CA PRO A 332 35.85 41.66 -5.38
C PRO A 332 37.09 41.90 -4.48
N LYS A 333 38.27 41.94 -5.12
CA LYS A 333 39.58 42.41 -4.60
C LYS A 333 40.26 41.56 -3.50
N LYS A 334 41.33 40.84 -3.89
CA LYS A 334 42.73 41.26 -3.59
C LYS A 334 43.80 40.43 -4.32
N ARG A 335 44.69 41.16 -5.02
CA ARG A 335 46.12 40.90 -5.35
C ARG A 335 46.58 39.48 -5.75
N SER A 336 47.15 39.40 -6.95
CA SER A 336 48.11 38.36 -7.37
C SER A 336 49.52 38.61 -6.78
N PRO A 337 50.48 37.70 -7.04
CA PRO A 337 51.41 38.05 -8.12
C PRO A 337 51.74 36.90 -9.11
N ARG A 338 51.75 37.28 -10.39
CA ARG A 338 52.74 36.92 -11.45
C ARG A 338 53.27 35.47 -11.54
N LEU A 339 53.10 34.90 -12.72
CA LEU A 339 54.24 34.72 -13.64
C LEU A 339 53.79 34.94 -15.10
N ARG A 340 54.76 35.15 -16.00
CA ARG A 340 54.54 35.42 -17.43
C ARG A 340 54.67 34.11 -18.23
N HIS A 341 53.98 34.03 -19.38
CA HIS A 341 54.67 34.21 -20.66
C HIS A 341 53.71 34.81 -21.71
N GLU A 342 54.28 35.50 -22.69
CA GLU A 342 53.57 36.10 -23.82
C GLU A 342 53.61 35.16 -25.02
N ILE A 343 52.62 35.25 -25.91
CA ILE A 343 52.82 35.48 -27.35
C ILE A 343 51.52 36.04 -27.94
N ARG A 344 51.64 36.81 -29.03
CA ARG A 344 50.64 37.81 -29.46
C ARG A 344 50.73 38.03 -30.97
N LYS A 345 49.62 37.88 -31.72
CA LYS A 345 49.32 38.53 -33.02
C LYS A 345 47.86 38.19 -33.49
N PRO A 346 47.26 38.90 -34.47
CA PRO A 346 46.11 39.74 -34.10
C PRO A 346 44.85 39.62 -34.99
N ARG A 347 43.85 40.46 -34.70
CA ARG A 347 42.63 40.72 -35.50
C ARG A 347 42.94 41.23 -36.91
N HIS A 348 41.96 41.12 -37.81
CA HIS A 348 41.49 42.25 -38.63
C HIS A 348 39.94 42.28 -38.68
N SER A 349 39.34 43.39 -39.13
CA SER A 349 37.89 43.63 -39.05
C SER A 349 37.40 44.72 -40.02
N SER A 350 36.29 44.47 -40.70
CA SER A 350 35.40 45.42 -41.41
C SER A 350 34.09 44.66 -41.71
N ALA A 351 32.87 45.05 -41.32
CA ALA A 351 32.20 46.34 -41.13
C ALA A 351 31.64 46.97 -42.44
N ASP A 352 30.42 47.50 -42.31
CA ASP A 352 29.57 48.26 -43.25
C ASP A 352 28.48 47.51 -44.07
N ASN A 353 27.29 48.07 -44.34
CA ASN A 353 26.37 48.88 -43.49
C ASN A 353 24.97 49.05 -44.17
N LEU A 354 24.01 49.73 -43.48
CA LEU A 354 22.58 50.01 -43.83
C LEU A 354 21.62 48.79 -43.71
N ALA A 355 20.45 48.80 -43.04
CA ALA A 355 19.36 49.78 -42.75
C ALA A 355 18.25 49.81 -43.83
N ASN A 356 16.94 49.75 -43.58
CA ASN A 356 16.06 49.64 -42.37
C ASN A 356 14.84 48.72 -42.73
N GLU A 357 13.81 48.38 -41.93
CA GLU A 357 13.21 48.95 -40.71
C GLU A 357 12.43 47.90 -39.86
N MET A 358 11.99 48.31 -38.65
CA MET A 358 11.08 47.69 -37.63
C MET A 358 10.36 46.36 -37.94
N THR A 359 10.20 45.41 -37.00
CA THR A 359 9.47 45.59 -35.71
C THR A 359 9.86 44.55 -34.64
N TYR A 360 9.60 44.85 -33.35
CA TYR A 360 9.94 44.03 -32.18
C TYR A 360 9.21 42.67 -32.06
N ILE A 361 9.94 41.64 -31.62
CA ILE A 361 9.61 40.79 -30.45
C ILE A 361 10.93 40.16 -29.93
N THR A 362 11.11 40.06 -28.62
CA THR A 362 12.35 39.54 -28.00
C THR A 362 12.26 38.06 -27.64
N GLU A 363 13.35 37.35 -27.90
CA GLU A 363 13.49 35.91 -27.66
C GLU A 363 13.58 35.58 -26.16
N THR A 364 13.18 34.35 -25.79
CA THR A 364 13.40 33.81 -24.43
C THR A 364 14.39 32.66 -24.48
N GLU A 365 15.51 32.79 -23.76
CA GLU A 365 16.57 31.79 -23.66
C GLU A 365 16.03 30.42 -23.21
N ASP A 366 16.39 29.35 -23.93
CA ASP A 366 16.15 27.96 -23.55
C ASP A 366 17.45 27.31 -23.07
N VAL A 367 17.40 26.65 -21.90
CA VAL A 367 18.59 26.10 -21.22
C VAL A 367 18.55 24.58 -21.27
N PHE A 368 19.34 24.01 -22.18
CA PHE A 368 19.56 22.56 -22.32
C PHE A 368 20.76 22.09 -21.51
N TYR A 369 20.67 20.86 -20.97
CA TYR A 369 21.82 20.07 -20.52
C TYR A 369 21.56 18.61 -20.83
N THR A 370 22.41 18.00 -21.65
CA THR A 370 22.50 16.56 -21.91
C THR A 370 23.84 16.04 -21.38
N TYR A 371 23.84 14.83 -20.82
CA TYR A 371 25.08 14.17 -20.39
C TYR A 371 25.65 13.33 -21.54
N LYS A 372 26.98 13.39 -21.73
CA LYS A 372 27.70 12.48 -22.61
C LYS A 372 28.17 11.25 -21.83
N GLY A 373 27.87 10.06 -22.34
CA GLY A 373 28.59 8.83 -21.96
C GLY A 373 29.97 8.78 -22.59
N SER A 374 30.87 8.02 -21.99
CA SER A 374 32.18 7.66 -22.56
C SER A 374 32.05 6.58 -23.64
N MET A 375 32.93 6.58 -24.64
CA MET A 375 32.93 5.60 -25.72
C MET A 375 34.20 4.72 -25.74
N SER A 376 34.03 3.50 -26.23
CA SER A 376 35.07 2.64 -26.81
C SER A 376 34.64 2.19 -28.22
N PRO A 377 35.55 1.81 -29.13
CA PRO A 377 35.43 2.29 -30.50
C PRO A 377 35.25 1.22 -31.61
N LYS A 378 34.86 1.71 -32.80
CA LYS A 378 34.99 1.12 -34.16
C LYS A 378 34.02 -0.02 -34.55
N ASP A 379 33.69 -0.22 -35.84
CA ASP A 379 34.16 0.42 -37.10
C ASP A 379 32.98 0.70 -38.11
N SER A 380 33.32 1.34 -39.24
CA SER A 380 32.60 1.64 -40.51
C SER A 380 31.34 0.83 -40.93
N GLY A 381 30.42 1.34 -41.77
CA GLY A 381 30.32 2.63 -42.51
C GLY A 381 29.22 2.60 -43.61
N SER A 382 29.15 3.64 -44.49
CA SER A 382 28.16 3.87 -45.58
C SER A 382 26.69 4.13 -45.12
N GLU A 383 25.97 5.20 -45.52
CA GLU A 383 25.43 5.62 -46.84
C GLU A 383 24.17 4.82 -47.28
N VAL A 384 23.11 5.39 -47.89
CA VAL A 384 22.94 6.72 -48.53
C VAL A 384 21.46 7.23 -48.54
N SER A 385 21.28 8.54 -48.79
CA SER A 385 20.12 9.30 -49.37
C SER A 385 18.65 8.86 -49.08
N GLN A 386 17.80 9.67 -48.41
CA GLN A 386 17.03 10.85 -48.89
C GLN A 386 15.61 10.59 -49.48
N ASN A 387 14.64 11.40 -49.00
CA ASN A 387 13.58 12.12 -49.75
C ASN A 387 12.64 11.32 -50.69
N ARG A 388 11.32 11.25 -50.44
CA ARG A 388 10.39 12.41 -50.42
C ARG A 388 8.98 12.05 -49.91
N SER A 389 8.34 13.02 -49.27
CA SER A 389 6.89 13.14 -49.02
C SER A 389 6.24 14.09 -50.07
N PRO A 390 4.97 14.55 -49.99
CA PRO A 390 3.82 14.17 -49.13
C PRO A 390 2.47 13.99 -49.89
N HIS A 391 1.35 13.85 -49.14
CA HIS A 391 -0.06 14.05 -49.55
C HIS A 391 -0.73 12.91 -50.39
N ARG A 392 -2.07 12.72 -50.39
CA ARG A 392 -3.19 13.49 -49.79
C ARG A 392 -4.45 12.63 -49.49
N GLU A 393 -5.34 13.18 -48.66
CA GLU A 393 -6.82 12.97 -48.62
C GLU A 393 -7.45 11.56 -48.66
N SER A 394 -7.87 11.15 -47.45
CA SER A 394 -9.13 10.49 -47.07
C SER A 394 -10.36 10.62 -47.99
N ILE A 395 -11.20 9.56 -48.06
CA ILE A 395 -12.62 9.49 -47.61
C ILE A 395 -13.30 8.18 -48.12
N SER A 396 -13.93 7.43 -47.19
CA SER A 396 -15.09 6.49 -47.29
C SER A 396 -15.21 5.48 -48.49
N GLU A 397 -16.12 4.51 -48.57
CA GLU A 397 -17.14 3.90 -47.68
C GLU A 397 -17.55 2.51 -48.24
N ASN A 398 -18.37 1.72 -47.49
CA ASN A 398 -19.33 0.68 -47.97
C ASN A 398 -18.82 -0.44 -48.93
N ASN A 399 -19.05 -1.76 -48.71
CA ASN A 399 -20.38 -2.37 -48.59
C ASN A 399 -20.39 -3.91 -48.36
N ALA A 400 -21.41 -4.39 -47.64
CA ALA A 400 -22.27 -5.56 -47.92
C ALA A 400 -21.74 -7.01 -48.20
N ALA A 401 -21.92 -7.87 -47.18
CA ALA A 401 -22.92 -8.96 -47.10
C ALA A 401 -22.81 -10.31 -47.89
N HIS A 402 -23.69 -11.25 -47.47
CA HIS A 402 -23.87 -12.67 -47.86
C HIS A 402 -22.87 -13.66 -47.20
N GLY A 403 -23.25 -14.80 -46.59
CA GLY A 403 -24.55 -15.51 -46.47
C GLY A 403 -24.73 -16.64 -47.51
N CYS A 404 -25.29 -17.83 -47.21
CA CYS A 404 -25.84 -18.38 -45.95
C CYS A 404 -26.13 -19.91 -46.09
N LEU A 405 -26.22 -20.66 -44.97
CA LEU A 405 -26.79 -22.04 -44.85
C LEU A 405 -26.00 -23.19 -45.56
N THR A 406 -26.17 -24.51 -45.31
CA THR A 406 -27.30 -25.32 -44.79
C THR A 406 -26.91 -26.58 -43.96
N GLN A 407 -27.66 -26.82 -42.86
CA GLN A 407 -28.28 -28.10 -42.40
C GLN A 407 -27.46 -29.35 -41.91
N LYS A 408 -27.77 -29.78 -40.66
CA LYS A 408 -28.39 -31.06 -40.19
C LYS A 408 -27.97 -32.41 -40.85
N SER A 409 -27.86 -33.56 -40.16
CA SER A 409 -28.31 -33.96 -38.79
C SER A 409 -27.64 -35.25 -38.25
N SER A 410 -27.64 -35.43 -36.91
CA SER A 410 -27.65 -36.67 -36.07
C SER A 410 -27.48 -38.07 -36.73
N SER A 411 -26.82 -39.07 -36.12
CA SER A 411 -27.08 -39.54 -34.74
C SER A 411 -26.10 -40.62 -34.20
N SER A 412 -25.95 -40.66 -32.86
CA SER A 412 -25.78 -41.85 -31.97
C SER A 412 -24.67 -42.92 -32.16
N ALA A 413 -23.98 -43.20 -31.05
CA ALA A 413 -23.64 -44.53 -30.48
C ALA A 413 -22.14 -44.83 -30.19
N SER A 414 -21.90 -45.26 -28.94
CA SER A 414 -20.64 -45.75 -28.33
C SER A 414 -20.52 -47.30 -28.52
N PRO A 415 -19.56 -48.08 -27.93
CA PRO A 415 -18.54 -47.72 -26.93
C PRO A 415 -17.13 -48.42 -26.98
N SER A 416 -16.18 -47.83 -26.24
CA SER A 416 -15.17 -48.46 -25.33
C SER A 416 -14.13 -49.54 -25.76
N SER A 417 -12.98 -49.49 -25.05
CA SER A 417 -11.96 -50.56 -24.80
C SER A 417 -10.97 -50.85 -25.96
N ASN A 418 -9.64 -50.89 -25.77
CA ASN A 418 -8.88 -51.73 -24.82
C ASN A 418 -7.43 -51.23 -24.54
N ALA A 419 -6.78 -51.80 -23.51
CA ALA A 419 -5.31 -51.83 -23.31
C ALA A 419 -4.73 -53.15 -23.94
N PRO A 420 -3.54 -53.74 -23.64
CA PRO A 420 -2.65 -53.62 -22.45
C PRO A 420 -1.10 -53.74 -22.69
N GLY A 421 -0.33 -53.82 -21.60
CA GLY A 421 0.99 -54.50 -21.52
C GLY A 421 2.27 -53.64 -21.64
N SER A 422 3.43 -54.04 -21.09
CA SER A 422 3.71 -55.13 -20.13
C SER A 422 5.14 -55.06 -19.53
N CYS A 423 5.28 -55.42 -18.24
CA CYS A 423 6.42 -56.08 -17.54
C CYS A 423 7.89 -55.57 -17.72
N SER A 424 8.47 -55.01 -16.64
CA SER A 424 9.42 -55.64 -15.66
C SER A 424 10.38 -56.78 -16.08
N PRO A 425 11.47 -57.08 -15.32
CA PRO A 425 12.30 -56.28 -14.38
C PRO A 425 13.85 -56.53 -14.54
N ASP A 426 14.67 -55.91 -13.66
CA ASP A 426 15.93 -56.40 -13.01
C ASP A 426 16.77 -55.19 -12.50
N GLY A 427 17.59 -55.23 -11.43
CA GLY A 427 17.78 -56.23 -10.36
C GLY A 427 19.16 -56.10 -9.66
N VAL A 428 19.19 -55.81 -8.34
CA VAL A 428 20.36 -55.81 -7.38
C VAL A 428 21.63 -54.99 -7.74
N ASP A 429 22.53 -54.54 -6.85
CA ASP A 429 22.67 -54.45 -5.37
C ASP A 429 23.28 -53.04 -5.04
N GLN A 430 22.94 -52.31 -3.97
CA GLN A 430 23.40 -52.44 -2.56
C GLN A 430 24.94 -52.52 -2.32
N GLN A 431 25.59 -51.40 -1.95
CA GLN A 431 26.07 -51.13 -0.57
C GLN A 431 26.98 -49.87 -0.38
N PHE A 432 26.60 -49.06 0.61
CA PHE A 432 27.39 -48.33 1.63
C PHE A 432 28.53 -47.32 1.34
N LEU A 433 28.32 -46.14 1.97
CA LEU A 433 29.25 -45.20 2.63
C LEU A 433 30.36 -44.45 1.85
N GLU A 434 30.13 -43.12 1.72
CA GLU A 434 30.98 -41.98 2.16
C GLU A 434 32.48 -42.26 2.45
N ASP A 435 33.44 -41.44 2.00
CA ASP A 435 33.59 -40.05 2.50
C ASP A 435 34.54 -39.15 1.64
N PHE A 436 34.53 -37.84 1.94
CA PHE A 436 35.44 -36.72 1.58
C PHE A 436 35.62 -36.19 0.13
N HIS A 437 35.49 -34.85 0.05
CA HIS A 437 35.74 -33.92 -1.07
C HIS A 437 37.14 -34.08 -1.76
N ARG A 438 37.45 -33.53 -2.96
CA ARG A 438 37.17 -32.16 -3.48
C ARG A 438 37.72 -31.97 -4.94
N VAL A 439 37.39 -30.82 -5.58
CA VAL A 439 38.05 -30.20 -6.78
C VAL A 439 37.75 -30.88 -8.14
N THR A 440 37.27 -30.24 -9.23
CA THR A 440 36.65 -28.92 -9.58
C THR A 440 35.73 -29.16 -10.83
N LYS A 441 35.31 -28.29 -11.79
CA LYS A 441 35.65 -26.91 -12.24
C LYS A 441 34.58 -26.34 -13.20
N GLY A 442 34.54 -25.00 -13.37
CA GLY A 442 33.52 -24.27 -14.16
C GLY A 442 32.32 -23.86 -13.29
N GLY A 443 31.66 -22.70 -13.45
CA GLY A 443 31.64 -21.71 -14.54
C GLY A 443 30.23 -21.68 -15.16
N SER A 444 29.48 -20.57 -15.20
CA SER A 444 29.77 -19.15 -14.93
C SER A 444 28.55 -18.41 -14.36
N THR A 445 28.66 -17.09 -14.14
CA THR A 445 27.56 -16.09 -14.17
C THR A 445 26.21 -16.45 -13.54
N GLU A 446 25.85 -15.78 -12.43
CA GLU A 446 24.43 -15.61 -12.11
C GLU A 446 24.13 -14.26 -11.43
N ASP A 447 23.04 -13.64 -11.88
CA ASP A 447 22.35 -12.51 -11.27
C ASP A 447 21.21 -13.08 -10.42
N SER A 448 21.04 -12.64 -9.17
CA SER A 448 19.88 -13.05 -8.38
C SER A 448 19.52 -12.12 -7.23
N SER A 449 18.25 -11.75 -7.26
CA SER A 449 17.49 -11.21 -6.13
C SER A 449 17.53 -12.15 -4.92
N GLN A 450 17.69 -11.59 -3.72
CA GLN A 450 17.61 -12.35 -2.47
C GLN A 450 16.17 -12.75 -2.19
N TYR A 451 15.79 -13.93 -2.69
CA TYR A 451 14.55 -14.61 -2.34
C TYR A 451 14.54 -15.08 -0.87
N TYR A 452 13.34 -15.35 -0.37
CA TYR A 452 13.15 -16.18 0.82
C TYR A 452 13.94 -17.48 0.66
N CYS A 453 14.80 -17.80 1.62
CA CYS A 453 15.37 -19.13 1.74
C CYS A 453 14.32 -20.06 2.36
N ASP A 454 13.37 -20.50 1.54
CA ASP A 454 12.51 -21.62 1.89
C ASP A 454 13.35 -22.91 1.92
N LYS A 455 13.73 -23.33 3.12
CA LYS A 455 14.20 -24.69 3.38
C LYS A 455 13.06 -25.46 4.02
N ASN A 456 12.50 -26.40 3.25
CA ASN A 456 11.66 -27.49 3.75
C ASN A 456 12.34 -28.14 4.96
N ASP A 457 11.74 -28.08 6.15
CA ASP A 457 12.41 -28.48 7.40
C ASP A 457 11.46 -29.11 8.44
N GLY A 458 10.56 -29.98 7.96
CA GLY A 458 9.83 -30.98 8.75
C GLY A 458 8.40 -30.61 9.17
N ASP A 459 7.51 -31.61 9.16
CA ASP A 459 6.19 -31.51 9.79
C ASP A 459 6.36 -31.33 11.30
N GLY A 460 5.87 -30.19 11.80
CA GLY A 460 5.84 -29.85 13.22
C GLY A 460 4.41 -29.61 13.67
N TYR A 461 3.94 -30.41 14.61
CA TYR A 461 2.58 -30.33 15.11
C TYR A 461 2.41 -29.15 16.08
N LEU A 462 1.22 -28.53 16.06
CA LEU A 462 0.90 -27.41 16.94
C LEU A 462 0.38 -27.93 18.29
N VAL A 463 0.84 -27.30 19.37
CA VAL A 463 0.46 -27.64 20.76
C VAL A 463 0.09 -26.36 21.49
N LEU A 464 -1.07 -26.37 22.14
CA LEU A 464 -1.49 -25.32 23.07
C LEU A 464 -0.95 -25.63 24.46
N ILE A 465 -0.26 -24.67 25.08
CA ILE A 465 0.27 -24.78 26.45
C ILE A 465 -0.25 -23.60 27.26
N ARG A 466 -0.80 -23.89 28.45
CA ARG A 466 -1.16 -22.88 29.46
C ARG A 466 -0.15 -22.93 30.60
N ILE A 467 0.31 -21.77 31.04
CA ILE A 467 1.27 -21.62 32.13
C ILE A 467 0.77 -20.53 33.07
N THR A 468 0.43 -20.91 34.30
CA THR A 468 0.23 -20.00 35.42
C THR A 468 1.61 -19.59 35.97
N PRO A 469 1.87 -18.32 36.30
CA PRO A 469 3.17 -17.92 36.82
C PRO A 469 3.38 -18.33 38.29
N ASP A 470 4.63 -18.35 38.75
CA ASP A 470 5.00 -18.59 40.15
C ASP A 470 4.69 -17.39 41.08
N GLU A 471 5.02 -17.51 42.37
CA GLU A 471 4.79 -16.46 43.39
C GLU A 471 5.56 -15.16 43.12
N GLU A 472 6.65 -15.20 42.34
CA GLU A 472 7.40 -14.02 41.86
C GLU A 472 6.88 -13.52 40.49
N GLY A 473 5.87 -14.20 39.95
CA GLY A 473 5.21 -13.94 38.69
C GLY A 473 6.00 -14.42 37.46
N LYS A 474 6.98 -15.31 37.61
CA LYS A 474 7.81 -15.80 36.49
C LYS A 474 7.20 -17.07 35.89
N PHE A 475 7.51 -17.31 34.61
CA PHE A 475 7.09 -18.53 33.89
C PHE A 475 8.23 -19.56 33.73
N GLY A 476 9.49 -19.15 33.93
CA GLY A 476 10.62 -20.09 34.06
C GLY A 476 11.34 -20.54 32.78
N PHE A 477 11.05 -19.94 31.61
CA PHE A 477 11.74 -20.27 30.35
C PHE A 477 12.41 -19.05 29.70
N ASN A 478 13.47 -19.29 28.92
CA ASN A 478 14.22 -18.26 28.19
C ASN A 478 13.93 -18.34 26.69
N LEU A 479 13.59 -17.21 26.07
CA LEU A 479 13.29 -17.10 24.63
C LEU A 479 14.52 -16.66 23.82
N LYS A 480 14.63 -17.08 22.56
CA LYS A 480 15.54 -16.52 21.53
C LYS A 480 14.79 -16.29 20.23
N GLY A 481 15.31 -15.44 19.35
CA GLY A 481 14.69 -15.11 18.07
C GLY A 481 13.81 -13.86 18.14
N GLY A 482 13.20 -13.52 17.00
CA GLY A 482 12.47 -12.26 16.76
C GLY A 482 12.73 -11.78 15.33
N VAL A 483 11.84 -10.95 14.77
CA VAL A 483 11.99 -10.43 13.40
C VAL A 483 13.26 -9.59 13.22
N ASP A 484 13.67 -8.89 14.28
CA ASP A 484 14.91 -8.13 14.41
C ASP A 484 16.17 -9.03 14.38
N GLN A 485 16.08 -10.22 14.97
CA GLN A 485 17.15 -11.23 15.01
C GLN A 485 17.18 -12.11 13.76
N LYS A 486 16.17 -11.99 12.86
CA LYS A 486 15.95 -12.84 11.68
C LYS A 486 15.93 -14.34 11.99
N MET A 487 15.49 -14.69 13.19
CA MET A 487 15.46 -16.06 13.72
C MET A 487 14.06 -16.35 14.26
N PRO A 488 13.52 -17.58 14.05
CA PRO A 488 12.24 -17.96 14.63
C PRO A 488 12.29 -17.87 16.15
N LEU A 489 11.16 -17.51 16.76
CA LEU A 489 11.02 -17.39 18.22
C LEU A 489 10.96 -18.80 18.83
N VAL A 490 12.00 -19.19 19.57
CA VAL A 490 12.22 -20.57 20.03
C VAL A 490 12.59 -20.59 21.52
N VAL A 491 11.98 -21.50 22.27
CA VAL A 491 12.31 -21.79 23.67
C VAL A 491 13.73 -22.33 23.76
N SER A 492 14.60 -21.61 24.45
CA SER A 492 16.05 -21.76 24.37
C SER A 492 16.74 -22.21 25.65
N ARG A 493 15.98 -22.20 26.76
CA ARG A 493 16.24 -22.89 28.01
C ARG A 493 14.94 -23.01 28.80
N ILE A 494 14.75 -24.07 29.57
CA ILE A 494 13.74 -24.16 30.64
C ILE A 494 14.46 -24.33 31.98
N ASN A 495 14.00 -23.63 33.01
CA ASN A 495 14.52 -23.79 34.36
C ASN A 495 13.81 -24.99 35.04
N PRO A 496 14.54 -25.96 35.61
CA PRO A 496 13.93 -27.06 36.35
C PRO A 496 13.00 -26.57 37.47
N GLU A 497 11.94 -27.35 37.76
CA GLU A 497 10.95 -27.10 38.82
C GLU A 497 10.11 -25.81 38.66
N SER A 498 10.29 -25.08 37.56
CA SER A 498 9.54 -23.85 37.25
C SER A 498 8.20 -24.13 36.53
N PRO A 499 7.27 -23.17 36.45
CA PRO A 499 5.95 -23.41 35.85
C PRO A 499 5.97 -23.91 34.40
N ALA A 500 6.96 -23.53 33.58
CA ALA A 500 7.15 -24.06 32.23
C ALA A 500 7.75 -25.48 32.18
N ASP A 501 8.40 -25.93 33.26
CA ASP A 501 8.91 -27.29 33.42
C ASP A 501 7.80 -28.24 33.92
N THR A 502 6.83 -27.72 34.67
CA THR A 502 5.72 -28.46 35.28
C THR A 502 4.38 -28.33 34.55
N CYS A 503 4.27 -27.51 33.50
CA CYS A 503 3.02 -27.34 32.76
C CYS A 503 2.60 -28.61 32.00
N ILE A 504 1.29 -28.74 31.74
CA ILE A 504 0.71 -29.85 30.98
C ILE A 504 -0.16 -29.25 29.85
N PRO A 505 0.16 -29.48 28.56
CA PRO A 505 1.32 -30.19 28.03
C PRO A 505 2.66 -29.51 28.37
N LYS A 506 3.72 -30.31 28.52
CA LYS A 506 5.06 -29.81 28.89
C LYS A 506 5.73 -29.06 27.72
N LEU A 507 6.26 -27.88 28.03
CA LEU A 507 7.12 -27.07 27.15
C LEU A 507 8.53 -27.68 27.09
N ASN A 508 9.23 -27.54 25.96
CA ASN A 508 10.52 -28.19 25.71
C ASN A 508 11.52 -27.19 25.11
N GLU A 509 12.81 -27.42 25.36
CA GLU A 509 13.86 -26.67 24.67
C GLU A 509 13.85 -27.05 23.17
N GLY A 510 13.78 -26.04 22.29
CA GLY A 510 13.61 -26.22 20.85
C GLY A 510 12.19 -25.98 20.33
N ASP A 511 11.17 -25.88 21.20
CA ASP A 511 9.80 -25.56 20.77
C ASP A 511 9.71 -24.14 20.18
N GLN A 512 9.17 -24.01 18.96
CA GLN A 512 8.97 -22.72 18.30
C GLN A 512 7.65 -22.09 18.76
N ILE A 513 7.65 -20.88 19.31
CA ILE A 513 6.41 -20.16 19.64
C ILE A 513 5.82 -19.55 18.35
N VAL A 514 4.50 -19.67 18.18
CA VAL A 514 3.74 -19.21 17.01
C VAL A 514 2.71 -18.14 17.41
N LEU A 515 1.94 -18.36 18.48
CA LEU A 515 1.02 -17.37 19.05
C LEU A 515 1.27 -17.20 20.57
N ILE A 516 0.96 -16.00 21.09
CA ILE A 516 0.93 -15.71 22.53
C ILE A 516 -0.40 -15.01 22.87
N ASN A 517 -1.19 -15.60 23.76
CA ASN A 517 -2.54 -15.14 24.13
C ASN A 517 -3.42 -14.78 22.90
N GLY A 518 -3.36 -15.62 21.86
CA GLY A 518 -4.10 -15.44 20.60
C GLY A 518 -3.49 -14.42 19.62
N ARG A 519 -2.40 -13.73 19.98
CA ARG A 519 -1.68 -12.79 19.10
C ARG A 519 -0.60 -13.50 18.29
N ASP A 520 -0.59 -13.29 16.98
CA ASP A 520 0.50 -13.69 16.08
C ASP A 520 1.77 -12.87 16.37
N ILE A 521 2.88 -13.56 16.60
CA ILE A 521 4.20 -12.99 16.91
C ILE A 521 5.18 -12.98 15.73
N SER A 522 4.76 -13.43 14.54
CA SER A 522 5.63 -13.61 13.36
C SER A 522 6.29 -12.31 12.84
N GLU A 523 5.59 -11.17 12.89
CA GLU A 523 6.13 -9.85 12.52
C GLU A 523 6.68 -9.05 13.71
N HIS A 524 6.73 -9.61 14.93
CA HIS A 524 7.13 -8.90 16.14
C HIS A 524 8.62 -9.06 16.50
N THR A 525 9.19 -8.04 17.15
CA THR A 525 10.58 -8.05 17.64
C THR A 525 10.71 -8.83 18.95
N HIS A 526 11.92 -9.27 19.27
CA HIS A 526 12.24 -9.97 20.51
C HIS A 526 11.67 -9.28 21.76
N ASP A 527 11.93 -7.97 21.90
CA ASP A 527 11.51 -7.19 23.06
C ASP A 527 9.98 -7.03 23.14
N GLN A 528 9.29 -6.89 22.01
CA GLN A 528 7.81 -6.86 21.97
C GLN A 528 7.21 -8.20 22.41
N VAL A 529 7.81 -9.33 22.01
CA VAL A 529 7.34 -10.66 22.38
C VAL A 529 7.61 -10.95 23.87
N VAL A 530 8.77 -10.53 24.38
CA VAL A 530 9.08 -10.54 25.82
C VAL A 530 8.13 -9.62 26.61
N MET A 531 7.70 -8.49 26.04
CA MET A 531 6.68 -7.61 26.64
C MET A 531 5.31 -8.30 26.72
N PHE A 532 4.86 -8.99 25.67
CA PHE A 532 3.59 -9.75 25.71
C PHE A 532 3.61 -10.87 26.76
N ILE A 533 4.74 -11.57 26.91
CA ILE A 533 4.93 -12.59 27.97
C ILE A 533 4.92 -11.97 29.37
N LYS A 534 5.38 -10.72 29.54
CA LYS A 534 5.30 -10.02 30.83
C LYS A 534 3.87 -9.54 31.11
N ALA A 535 3.17 -9.02 30.11
CA ALA A 535 1.79 -8.51 30.24
C ALA A 535 0.78 -9.60 30.65
N SER A 536 1.01 -10.87 30.34
CA SER A 536 0.15 -11.98 30.80
C SER A 536 0.23 -12.25 32.32
N ARG A 537 1.14 -11.60 33.06
CA ARG A 537 1.11 -11.54 34.54
C ARG A 537 0.01 -10.61 35.06
N GLU A 538 -0.37 -9.61 34.27
CA GLU A 538 -1.21 -8.47 34.66
C GLU A 538 -2.62 -8.56 34.04
N SER A 539 -2.87 -9.57 33.19
CA SER A 539 -4.22 -9.85 32.67
C SER A 539 -5.17 -10.34 33.75
N HIS A 540 -6.47 -10.11 33.54
CA HIS A 540 -7.56 -10.63 34.37
C HIS A 540 -7.52 -12.17 34.57
N THR A 541 -6.90 -12.90 33.66
CA THR A 541 -6.72 -14.36 33.72
C THR A 541 -5.46 -14.81 34.47
N ARG A 542 -4.41 -13.98 34.54
CA ARG A 542 -3.05 -14.34 34.99
C ARG A 542 -2.47 -15.62 34.36
N GLU A 543 -2.91 -15.97 33.15
CA GLU A 543 -2.38 -17.10 32.39
C GLU A 543 -1.59 -16.64 31.16
N LEU A 544 -0.43 -17.28 30.95
CA LEU A 544 0.28 -17.26 29.68
C LEU A 544 -0.18 -18.46 28.83
N VAL A 545 -0.77 -18.17 27.68
CA VAL A 545 -1.25 -19.16 26.71
C VAL A 545 -0.35 -19.10 25.48
N LEU A 546 0.41 -20.16 25.24
CA LEU A 546 1.31 -20.30 24.10
C LEU A 546 0.75 -21.29 23.10
N VAL A 547 0.76 -20.94 21.80
CA VAL A 547 0.72 -21.95 20.73
C VAL A 547 2.13 -22.15 20.25
N ILE A 548 2.66 -23.37 20.41
CA ILE A 548 3.98 -23.76 19.92
C ILE A 548 3.88 -24.71 18.73
N ARG A 549 4.90 -24.74 17.88
CA ARG A 549 5.18 -25.78 16.91
C ARG A 549 6.32 -26.64 17.44
N ARG A 550 6.03 -27.92 17.66
CA ARG A 550 7.00 -28.93 18.11
C ARG A 550 7.39 -29.82 16.93
N LYS A 551 8.69 -29.92 16.62
CA LYS A 551 9.17 -30.90 15.63
C LYS A 551 9.01 -32.32 16.20
N ALA A 552 8.55 -33.26 15.37
CA ALA A 552 8.40 -34.65 15.81
C ALA A 552 9.77 -35.31 16.03
N VAL A 553 10.05 -35.73 17.27
CA VAL A 553 11.28 -36.45 17.62
C VAL A 553 11.06 -37.95 17.44
N HIS A 554 11.21 -38.44 16.20
CA HIS A 554 11.26 -39.87 15.94
C HIS A 554 12.71 -40.36 15.89
N SER A 555 13.10 -41.08 16.95
CA SER A 555 14.25 -41.98 16.88
C SER A 555 13.87 -43.17 16.00
N PHE A 556 14.30 -43.15 14.74
CA PHE A 556 14.10 -44.27 13.82
C PHE A 556 15.08 -45.42 14.13
N ALA A 557 14.71 -46.22 15.12
CA ALA A 557 15.26 -47.54 15.38
C ALA A 557 14.11 -48.48 15.79
N ASP A 558 14.02 -49.62 15.10
CA ASP A 558 13.08 -50.74 15.33
C ASP A 558 11.57 -50.44 15.40
N ILE A 559 10.88 -50.68 14.28
CA ILE A 559 9.64 -51.48 14.17
C ILE A 559 9.54 -52.01 12.73
N LYS A 560 8.78 -53.08 12.49
CA LYS A 560 8.71 -53.81 11.20
C LYS A 560 7.25 -54.04 10.77
N SER A 561 7.05 -54.12 9.46
CA SER A 561 5.77 -54.34 8.75
C SER A 561 4.84 -53.12 8.67
N GLU A 562 4.09 -53.03 7.56
CA GLU A 562 3.18 -51.91 7.26
C GLU A 562 1.80 -52.06 7.91
N ASP A 563 1.44 -53.26 8.38
CA ASP A 563 0.13 -53.56 8.99
C ASP A 563 -0.10 -52.86 10.35
N GLU A 564 0.97 -52.50 11.08
CA GLU A 564 0.85 -51.68 12.29
C GLU A 564 0.65 -50.19 11.97
N LEU A 565 1.08 -49.71 10.80
CA LEU A 565 0.91 -48.30 10.41
C LEU A 565 -0.58 -47.94 10.25
N ASN A 566 -1.38 -48.89 9.76
CA ASN A 566 -2.84 -48.76 9.66
C ASN A 566 -3.57 -48.86 11.01
N GLN A 567 -2.89 -49.25 12.10
CA GLN A 567 -3.43 -49.22 13.47
C GLN A 567 -2.97 -47.99 14.27
N LEU A 568 -1.97 -47.26 13.78
CA LEU A 568 -1.47 -46.02 14.36
C LEU A 568 -2.20 -44.75 13.87
N PHE A 569 -3.11 -44.89 12.90
CA PHE A 569 -4.08 -43.86 12.52
C PHE A 569 -5.49 -44.23 13.02
N PRO A 570 -5.96 -43.68 14.15
CA PRO A 570 -7.38 -43.58 14.41
C PRO A 570 -8.03 -42.67 13.35
N GLU A 571 -9.06 -43.14 12.65
CA GLU A 571 -9.91 -42.33 11.76
C GLU A 571 -10.82 -41.37 12.57
N ALA A 572 -10.25 -40.61 13.52
CA ALA A 572 -10.99 -39.82 14.51
C ALA A 572 -10.19 -38.64 15.12
N ILE A 573 -9.58 -37.77 14.30
CA ILE A 573 -9.16 -36.41 14.75
C ILE A 573 -9.66 -35.29 13.80
N PHE A 574 -10.78 -35.54 13.12
CA PHE A 574 -11.81 -34.51 13.03
C PHE A 574 -12.85 -34.83 14.12
N PRO A 575 -13.52 -33.83 14.73
CA PRO A 575 -14.75 -34.11 15.45
C PRO A 575 -15.75 -34.72 14.45
N MET A 576 -16.08 -36.00 14.64
CA MET A 576 -17.44 -36.45 14.30
C MET A 576 -18.40 -35.50 15.03
N CYS A 577 -19.51 -35.11 14.39
CA CYS A 577 -20.47 -34.19 15.00
C CYS A 577 -20.79 -34.66 16.43
N PRO A 578 -20.58 -33.83 17.47
CA PRO A 578 -21.00 -34.19 18.81
C PRO A 578 -22.51 -34.43 18.79
N GLU A 579 -22.99 -35.48 19.46
CA GLU A 579 -24.40 -35.86 19.47
C GLU A 579 -25.25 -34.67 19.97
N GLY A 580 -25.95 -34.01 19.04
CA GLY A 580 -26.60 -32.69 19.24
C GLY A 580 -26.26 -31.61 18.19
N GLY A 581 -25.27 -31.83 17.31
CA GLY A 581 -24.81 -30.85 16.31
C GLY A 581 -25.62 -30.72 15.02
N ASP A 582 -26.82 -31.31 14.92
CA ASP A 582 -27.59 -31.37 13.67
C ASP A 582 -28.47 -30.13 13.40
N THR A 583 -28.56 -29.17 14.34
CA THR A 583 -29.36 -27.94 14.17
C THR A 583 -28.50 -26.71 13.89
N LEU A 584 -29.07 -25.72 13.19
CA LEU A 584 -28.44 -24.41 13.00
C LEU A 584 -28.05 -23.77 14.33
N GLU A 585 -28.99 -23.70 15.29
CA GLU A 585 -28.76 -23.17 16.65
C GLU A 585 -27.56 -23.84 17.34
N GLY A 586 -27.47 -25.17 17.31
CA GLY A 586 -26.35 -25.92 17.88
C GLY A 586 -25.01 -25.57 17.21
N SER A 587 -24.99 -25.43 15.89
CA SER A 587 -23.78 -25.03 15.14
C SER A 587 -23.34 -23.58 15.44
N MET A 588 -24.28 -22.67 15.68
CA MET A 588 -24.01 -21.27 16.04
C MET A 588 -23.48 -21.15 17.47
N GLU A 589 -24.09 -21.85 18.42
CA GLU A 589 -23.62 -21.91 19.81
C GLU A 589 -22.22 -22.55 19.91
N GLN A 590 -21.95 -23.59 19.10
CA GLN A 590 -20.61 -24.17 18.96
C GLN A 590 -19.61 -23.16 18.35
N LEU A 591 -19.99 -22.42 17.32
CA LEU A 591 -19.15 -21.41 16.67
C LEU A 591 -18.80 -20.26 17.63
N LYS A 592 -19.77 -19.80 18.43
CA LYS A 592 -19.63 -18.75 19.44
C LYS A 592 -18.64 -19.13 20.54
N LYS A 593 -18.88 -20.27 21.22
CA LYS A 593 -17.94 -20.87 22.17
C LYS A 593 -16.56 -21.15 21.56
N GLY A 594 -16.53 -21.52 20.28
CA GLY A 594 -15.32 -21.78 19.51
C GLY A 594 -14.45 -20.54 19.24
N LEU A 595 -15.08 -19.37 19.06
CA LEU A 595 -14.40 -18.08 18.95
C LEU A 595 -13.94 -17.57 20.31
N GLU A 596 -14.80 -17.62 21.34
CA GLU A 596 -14.50 -17.22 22.72
C GLU A 596 -13.32 -18.00 23.31
N SER A 597 -13.26 -19.31 23.06
CA SER A 597 -12.15 -20.19 23.48
C SER A 597 -10.93 -20.15 22.56
N GLY A 598 -11.02 -19.49 21.40
CA GLY A 598 -10.00 -19.48 20.36
C GLY A 598 -9.80 -20.81 19.61
N THR A 599 -10.54 -21.86 19.96
CA THR A 599 -10.35 -23.22 19.38
C THR A 599 -10.66 -23.27 17.88
N VAL A 600 -11.61 -22.46 17.41
CA VAL A 600 -11.95 -22.33 15.98
C VAL A 600 -10.77 -21.79 15.14
N LEU A 601 -9.98 -20.87 15.68
CA LEU A 601 -8.78 -20.37 14.99
C LEU A 601 -7.67 -21.44 14.95
N ILE A 602 -7.46 -22.17 16.05
CA ILE A 602 -6.48 -23.27 16.12
C ILE A 602 -6.80 -24.36 15.08
N GLN A 603 -8.07 -24.75 14.96
CA GLN A 603 -8.52 -25.72 13.94
C GLN A 603 -8.26 -25.23 12.51
N PHE A 604 -8.47 -23.94 12.23
CA PHE A 604 -8.19 -23.35 10.91
C PHE A 604 -6.68 -23.27 10.59
N GLU A 605 -5.84 -23.06 11.60
CA GLU A 605 -4.38 -23.06 11.45
C GLU A 605 -3.81 -24.48 11.27
N GLN A 606 -4.48 -25.49 11.82
CA GLN A 606 -4.21 -26.92 11.59
C GLN A 606 -4.74 -27.42 10.23
N LEU A 607 -5.83 -26.83 9.71
CA LEU A 607 -6.41 -27.21 8.41
C LEU A 607 -5.40 -27.00 7.28
N TYR A 608 -5.18 -28.04 6.48
CA TYR A 608 -4.23 -28.03 5.37
C TYR A 608 -4.43 -26.83 4.43
N ARG A 609 -3.31 -26.25 4.01
CA ARG A 609 -3.29 -25.13 3.04
C ARG A 609 -3.47 -25.59 1.59
N LYS A 610 -3.02 -26.82 1.28
CA LYS A 610 -3.18 -27.50 -0.02
C LYS A 610 -3.64 -28.92 0.26
N LYS A 611 -4.63 -29.44 -0.47
CA LYS A 611 -5.04 -30.85 -0.32
C LYS A 611 -3.86 -31.78 -0.67
N PRO A 612 -3.53 -32.78 0.15
CA PRO A 612 -2.62 -33.86 -0.22
C PRO A 612 -3.11 -34.59 -1.48
N GLY A 613 -2.20 -35.20 -2.24
CA GLY A 613 -2.53 -35.95 -3.47
C GLY A 613 -2.89 -35.10 -4.70
N LEU A 614 -3.38 -33.85 -4.56
CA LEU A 614 -3.72 -33.03 -5.73
C LEU A 614 -2.48 -32.43 -6.43
N ALA A 615 -2.45 -32.62 -7.75
CA ALA A 615 -1.38 -32.22 -8.64
C ALA A 615 -1.47 -30.73 -9.06
N ILE A 616 -0.29 -30.14 -9.28
CA ILE A 616 -0.09 -28.77 -9.76
C ILE A 616 1.11 -28.81 -10.71
N THR A 617 0.85 -29.20 -11.97
CA THR A 617 1.84 -29.44 -13.03
C THR A 617 1.67 -28.45 -14.18
N PHE A 618 0.45 -28.26 -14.72
CA PHE A 618 0.20 -27.34 -15.84
C PHE A 618 0.56 -25.90 -15.48
N ALA A 619 0.27 -25.49 -14.24
CA ALA A 619 0.60 -24.18 -13.69
C ALA A 619 2.11 -23.91 -13.53
N LYS A 620 2.95 -24.97 -13.62
CA LYS A 620 4.42 -24.92 -13.47
C LYS A 620 5.17 -25.16 -14.79
N LEU A 621 4.47 -25.41 -15.90
CA LEU A 621 5.10 -25.53 -17.21
C LEU A 621 5.79 -24.20 -17.58
N PRO A 622 6.98 -24.20 -18.22
CA PRO A 622 7.76 -22.99 -18.46
C PRO A 622 6.98 -21.84 -19.13
N GLN A 623 6.15 -22.18 -20.12
CA GLN A 623 5.29 -21.24 -20.86
C GLN A 623 4.07 -20.70 -20.09
N ASN A 624 3.89 -21.12 -18.83
CA ASN A 624 2.80 -20.69 -17.96
C ASN A 624 3.28 -19.97 -16.69
N LEU A 625 4.60 -19.93 -16.43
CA LEU A 625 5.17 -19.36 -15.20
C LEU A 625 4.94 -17.85 -15.07
N ASP A 626 5.00 -17.13 -16.19
CA ASP A 626 4.81 -15.67 -16.28
C ASP A 626 3.32 -15.26 -16.23
N LYS A 627 2.41 -16.19 -16.50
CA LYS A 627 0.95 -16.02 -16.39
C LYS A 627 0.48 -16.10 -14.94
N ASN A 628 1.35 -16.47 -13.99
CA ASN A 628 1.07 -16.49 -12.56
C ASN A 628 1.54 -15.20 -11.88
N ARG A 629 0.62 -14.47 -11.23
CA ARG A 629 0.94 -13.25 -10.45
C ARG A 629 1.78 -13.54 -9.21
N TYR A 630 1.62 -14.72 -8.64
CA TYR A 630 2.34 -15.23 -7.48
C TYR A 630 2.87 -16.63 -7.80
N LYS A 631 4.13 -16.92 -7.46
CA LYS A 631 4.80 -18.18 -7.85
C LYS A 631 4.27 -19.42 -7.11
N ASP A 632 3.63 -19.18 -5.97
CA ASP A 632 3.16 -20.12 -4.97
C ASP A 632 1.62 -20.32 -4.98
N VAL A 633 0.87 -19.34 -5.49
CA VAL A 633 -0.60 -19.42 -5.60
C VAL A 633 -0.99 -19.95 -6.97
N LEU A 634 -1.17 -21.26 -7.06
CA LEU A 634 -1.40 -21.98 -8.32
C LEU A 634 -2.69 -22.84 -8.26
N PRO A 635 -3.44 -22.99 -9.36
CA PRO A 635 -4.62 -23.87 -9.42
C PRO A 635 -4.22 -25.35 -9.42
N TYR A 636 -5.13 -26.25 -9.01
CA TYR A 636 -4.93 -27.69 -9.22
C TYR A 636 -5.17 -28.06 -10.68
N ASP A 637 -4.47 -29.09 -11.15
CA ASP A 637 -4.61 -29.58 -12.53
C ASP A 637 -6.01 -30.09 -12.86
N THR A 638 -6.74 -30.57 -11.84
CA THR A 638 -8.10 -31.13 -11.94
C THR A 638 -9.23 -30.09 -11.88
N THR A 639 -8.96 -28.88 -11.42
CA THR A 639 -9.99 -27.83 -11.21
C THR A 639 -9.66 -26.50 -11.89
N ARG A 640 -8.50 -26.38 -12.55
CA ARG A 640 -8.15 -25.20 -13.34
C ARG A 640 -9.20 -24.94 -14.44
N VAL A 641 -9.43 -23.67 -14.74
CA VAL A 641 -10.18 -23.30 -15.95
C VAL A 641 -9.33 -23.60 -17.18
N LEU A 642 -9.95 -24.16 -18.22
CA LEU A 642 -9.33 -24.45 -19.51
C LEU A 642 -9.73 -23.36 -20.51
N LEU A 643 -8.76 -22.86 -21.28
CA LEU A 643 -9.01 -21.95 -22.41
C LEU A 643 -9.10 -22.74 -23.72
N GLN A 644 -9.86 -22.23 -24.68
CA GLN A 644 -9.87 -22.75 -26.05
C GLN A 644 -8.73 -22.14 -26.87
N GLY A 645 -7.86 -22.98 -27.46
CA GLY A 645 -6.80 -22.55 -28.37
C GLY A 645 -5.45 -23.25 -28.15
N ASN A 646 -4.37 -22.62 -28.65
CA ASN A 646 -3.01 -23.15 -28.53
C ASN A 646 -2.42 -23.00 -27.12
N GLU A 647 -3.00 -22.13 -26.28
CA GLU A 647 -2.65 -21.99 -24.87
C GLU A 647 -3.90 -22.22 -24.01
N ASP A 648 -3.90 -23.28 -23.20
CA ASP A 648 -5.06 -23.73 -22.44
C ASP A 648 -5.11 -23.18 -21.00
N TYR A 649 -4.15 -22.34 -20.62
CA TYR A 649 -3.86 -22.00 -19.22
C TYR A 649 -4.20 -20.56 -18.81
N ILE A 650 -4.97 -20.46 -17.73
CA ILE A 650 -5.14 -19.26 -16.91
C ILE A 650 -5.05 -19.66 -15.42
N ASN A 651 -4.52 -18.77 -14.57
CA ASN A 651 -4.55 -18.97 -13.12
C ASN A 651 -5.94 -18.64 -12.55
N ALA A 652 -6.88 -19.54 -12.81
CA ALA A 652 -8.22 -19.57 -12.25
C ALA A 652 -8.64 -21.01 -11.96
N SER A 653 -9.55 -21.20 -11.01
CA SER A 653 -10.08 -22.51 -10.64
C SER A 653 -11.60 -22.47 -10.56
N TYR A 654 -12.26 -23.52 -11.03
CA TYR A 654 -13.63 -23.81 -10.64
C TYR A 654 -13.68 -24.10 -9.13
N VAL A 655 -14.64 -23.49 -8.45
CA VAL A 655 -14.98 -23.76 -7.05
C VAL A 655 -16.48 -23.87 -6.98
N ASN A 656 -16.99 -25.02 -6.59
CA ASN A 656 -18.41 -25.33 -6.50
C ASN A 656 -18.76 -25.62 -5.03
N MET A 657 -19.75 -24.90 -4.50
CA MET A 657 -20.19 -25.02 -3.12
C MET A 657 -21.56 -25.70 -3.08
N GLU A 658 -21.53 -27.00 -2.86
CA GLU A 658 -22.71 -27.86 -2.78
C GLU A 658 -23.44 -27.71 -1.43
N ILE A 659 -24.76 -27.53 -1.50
CA ILE A 659 -25.70 -27.55 -0.37
C ILE A 659 -26.71 -28.69 -0.66
N PRO A 660 -26.37 -29.96 -0.36
CA PRO A 660 -27.09 -31.12 -0.89
C PRO A 660 -28.56 -31.19 -0.46
N ALA A 661 -28.86 -30.79 0.78
CA ALA A 661 -30.22 -30.76 1.34
C ALA A 661 -31.17 -29.77 0.65
N ALA A 662 -30.65 -28.91 -0.23
CA ALA A 662 -31.41 -27.93 -1.02
C ALA A 662 -31.26 -28.13 -2.54
N HIS A 663 -30.58 -29.20 -2.97
CA HIS A 663 -30.18 -29.46 -4.36
C HIS A 663 -29.44 -28.29 -5.07
N LEU A 664 -28.89 -27.35 -4.29
CA LEU A 664 -28.25 -26.13 -4.77
C LEU A 664 -26.74 -26.28 -4.84
N VAL A 665 -26.12 -25.76 -5.91
CA VAL A 665 -24.66 -25.69 -6.06
C VAL A 665 -24.26 -24.28 -6.48
N ASN A 666 -23.77 -23.48 -5.55
CA ASN A 666 -23.23 -22.16 -5.86
C ASN A 666 -21.89 -22.33 -6.58
N LYS A 667 -21.88 -22.04 -7.89
CA LYS A 667 -20.69 -22.15 -8.74
C LYS A 667 -19.92 -20.84 -8.76
N TYR A 668 -18.59 -20.95 -8.84
CA TYR A 668 -17.66 -19.83 -8.91
C TYR A 668 -16.47 -20.14 -9.82
N ILE A 669 -15.88 -19.09 -10.40
CA ILE A 669 -14.53 -19.13 -10.95
C ILE A 669 -13.64 -18.24 -10.07
N ALA A 670 -12.80 -18.87 -9.26
CA ALA A 670 -11.85 -18.20 -8.37
C ALA A 670 -10.54 -17.90 -9.12
N ALA A 671 -10.34 -16.64 -9.51
CA ALA A 671 -9.24 -16.20 -10.37
C ALA A 671 -8.25 -15.26 -9.66
N GLN A 672 -7.00 -15.19 -10.14
CA GLN A 672 -6.10 -14.08 -9.79
C GLN A 672 -6.57 -12.77 -10.44
N GLY A 673 -6.15 -11.61 -9.90
CA GLY A 673 -6.34 -10.33 -10.58
C GLY A 673 -5.47 -10.24 -11.84
N PRO A 674 -6.03 -10.02 -13.05
CA PRO A 674 -5.30 -10.11 -14.32
C PRO A 674 -3.97 -9.36 -14.35
N LEU A 675 -2.98 -9.95 -15.03
CA LEU A 675 -1.74 -9.30 -15.42
C LEU A 675 -1.93 -8.62 -16.80
N PRO A 676 -1.11 -7.63 -17.18
CA PRO A 676 -1.31 -6.90 -18.45
C PRO A 676 -1.37 -7.81 -19.69
N HIS A 677 -0.59 -8.89 -19.69
CA HIS A 677 -0.53 -9.89 -20.75
C HIS A 677 -1.48 -11.09 -20.55
N THR A 678 -2.33 -11.09 -19.50
CA THR A 678 -3.36 -12.12 -19.27
C THR A 678 -4.79 -11.58 -19.34
N CYS A 679 -4.99 -10.33 -19.77
CA CYS A 679 -6.33 -9.74 -19.86
C CYS A 679 -7.19 -10.37 -20.96
N ALA A 680 -6.60 -10.72 -22.11
CA ALA A 680 -7.31 -11.39 -23.21
C ALA A 680 -7.85 -12.76 -22.75
N GLN A 681 -7.02 -13.56 -22.09
CA GLN A 681 -7.40 -14.86 -21.52
C GLN A 681 -8.48 -14.72 -20.44
N PHE A 682 -8.45 -13.65 -19.64
CA PHE A 682 -9.50 -13.39 -18.64
C PHE A 682 -10.86 -13.09 -19.30
N TRP A 683 -10.88 -12.26 -20.35
CA TRP A 683 -12.12 -12.01 -21.11
C TRP A 683 -12.56 -13.21 -21.95
N GLN A 684 -11.64 -14.07 -22.42
CA GLN A 684 -11.97 -15.35 -23.06
C GLN A 684 -12.76 -16.26 -22.10
N VAL A 685 -12.36 -16.36 -20.82
CA VAL A 685 -13.11 -17.14 -19.80
C VAL A 685 -14.54 -16.62 -19.61
N VAL A 686 -14.70 -15.29 -19.58
CA VAL A 686 -16.00 -14.62 -19.46
C VAL A 686 -16.86 -14.85 -20.71
N TRP A 687 -16.25 -14.80 -21.89
CA TRP A 687 -16.94 -14.99 -23.17
C TRP A 687 -17.37 -16.43 -23.43
N ASP A 688 -16.44 -17.39 -23.29
CA ASP A 688 -16.64 -18.81 -23.59
C ASP A 688 -17.76 -19.45 -22.76
N GLN A 689 -17.92 -18.97 -21.53
CA GLN A 689 -18.96 -19.43 -20.60
C GLN A 689 -20.13 -18.43 -20.45
N LYS A 690 -20.13 -17.34 -21.24
CA LYS A 690 -21.15 -16.28 -21.27
C LYS A 690 -21.49 -15.73 -19.88
N LEU A 691 -20.46 -15.53 -19.05
CA LEU A 691 -20.59 -15.17 -17.64
C LEU A 691 -21.08 -13.72 -17.49
N SER A 692 -22.14 -13.53 -16.72
CA SER A 692 -22.85 -12.26 -16.55
C SER A 692 -22.34 -11.43 -15.37
N LEU A 693 -21.65 -12.03 -14.40
CA LEU A 693 -21.23 -11.37 -13.15
C LEU A 693 -19.73 -11.57 -12.84
N ILE A 694 -19.02 -10.46 -12.63
CA ILE A 694 -17.64 -10.40 -12.14
C ILE A 694 -17.60 -9.64 -10.79
N VAL A 695 -16.99 -10.26 -9.78
CA VAL A 695 -16.80 -9.70 -8.43
C VAL A 695 -15.31 -9.54 -8.13
N MET A 696 -14.88 -8.28 -8.05
CA MET A 696 -13.51 -7.83 -7.82
C MET A 696 -13.32 -7.34 -6.38
N LEU A 697 -12.73 -8.18 -5.53
CA LEU A 697 -12.48 -7.89 -4.12
C LEU A 697 -11.08 -7.28 -3.91
N THR A 698 -10.75 -6.21 -4.65
CA THR A 698 -9.45 -5.51 -4.56
C THR A 698 -9.48 -4.15 -5.23
N THR A 699 -8.68 -3.21 -4.73
CA THR A 699 -8.27 -2.03 -5.53
C THR A 699 -7.17 -2.43 -6.53
N LEU A 700 -6.89 -1.57 -7.51
CA LEU A 700 -5.82 -1.78 -8.49
C LEU A 700 -4.42 -1.76 -7.86
N THR A 701 -4.23 -0.92 -6.84
CA THR A 701 -2.94 -0.70 -6.16
C THR A 701 -3.12 -0.57 -4.65
N GLU A 702 -2.36 -1.35 -3.88
CA GLU A 702 -2.37 -1.29 -2.41
C GLU A 702 -0.92 -1.09 -1.94
N ARG A 703 -0.68 -0.13 -1.02
CA ARG A 703 0.67 0.36 -0.60
C ARG A 703 1.60 0.66 -1.80
N GLY A 704 1.06 1.20 -2.89
CA GLY A 704 1.79 1.53 -4.12
C GLY A 704 2.25 0.32 -4.96
N ARG A 705 1.83 -0.91 -4.62
CA ARG A 705 2.08 -2.13 -5.41
C ARG A 705 0.84 -2.48 -6.23
N THR A 706 1.00 -2.79 -7.51
CA THR A 706 -0.11 -3.20 -8.39
C THR A 706 -0.64 -4.59 -8.00
N LYS A 707 -1.85 -4.64 -7.45
CA LYS A 707 -2.54 -5.86 -6.99
C LYS A 707 -3.42 -6.46 -8.09
N CYS A 708 -3.92 -5.65 -9.02
CA CYS A 708 -4.62 -6.07 -10.23
C CYS A 708 -4.25 -5.13 -11.39
N HIS A 709 -4.20 -5.61 -12.63
CA HIS A 709 -4.22 -4.71 -13.78
C HIS A 709 -5.64 -4.21 -14.03
N GLN A 710 -5.80 -3.03 -14.63
CA GLN A 710 -7.10 -2.55 -15.07
C GLN A 710 -7.41 -3.17 -16.43
N TYR A 711 -8.34 -4.13 -16.47
CA TYR A 711 -8.72 -4.90 -17.65
C TYR A 711 -10.01 -4.36 -18.31
N TRP A 712 -10.40 -3.12 -17.99
CA TRP A 712 -11.60 -2.45 -18.47
C TRP A 712 -11.31 -0.96 -18.75
N PRO A 713 -11.96 -0.33 -19.75
CA PRO A 713 -11.81 1.09 -20.02
C PRO A 713 -12.54 1.96 -18.98
N ASN A 714 -12.09 3.20 -18.81
CA ASN A 714 -12.89 4.22 -18.15
C ASN A 714 -13.95 4.72 -19.14
N PRO A 715 -15.21 4.99 -18.76
CA PRO A 715 -16.17 5.58 -19.70
C PRO A 715 -15.68 6.93 -20.26
N PRO A 716 -15.80 7.22 -21.58
CA PRO A 716 -16.45 6.44 -22.62
C PRO A 716 -15.49 5.60 -23.49
N ASP A 717 -14.26 5.35 -23.03
CA ASP A 717 -13.21 4.67 -23.80
C ASP A 717 -13.58 3.21 -24.13
N VAL A 718 -12.89 2.64 -25.11
CA VAL A 718 -12.97 1.21 -25.49
C VAL A 718 -11.58 0.60 -25.33
N MET A 719 -11.51 -0.64 -24.86
CA MET A 719 -10.26 -1.38 -24.66
C MET A 719 -10.28 -2.68 -25.48
N GLU A 720 -9.19 -2.98 -26.18
CA GLU A 720 -9.05 -4.18 -27.02
C GLU A 720 -8.23 -5.25 -26.28
N HIS A 721 -8.77 -6.46 -26.17
CA HIS A 721 -8.18 -7.56 -25.39
C HIS A 721 -8.33 -8.90 -26.12
N GLY A 722 -7.46 -9.16 -27.10
CA GLY A 722 -7.67 -10.24 -28.06
C GLY A 722 -8.84 -9.89 -28.99
N SER A 723 -9.64 -10.87 -29.38
CA SER A 723 -10.80 -10.68 -30.27
C SER A 723 -12.03 -10.04 -29.60
N PHE A 724 -11.80 -9.17 -28.60
CA PHE A 724 -12.84 -8.54 -27.78
C PHE A 724 -12.61 -7.03 -27.63
N HIS A 725 -13.62 -6.25 -28.00
CA HIS A 725 -13.77 -4.86 -27.57
C HIS A 725 -14.56 -4.81 -26.26
N ILE A 726 -13.96 -4.26 -25.21
CA ILE A 726 -14.59 -4.00 -23.92
C ILE A 726 -15.01 -2.52 -23.89
N ARG A 727 -16.24 -2.22 -23.47
CA ARG A 727 -16.75 -0.86 -23.24
C ARG A 727 -17.49 -0.78 -21.91
N CYS A 728 -17.13 0.19 -21.06
CA CYS A 728 -17.88 0.49 -19.83
C CYS A 728 -19.06 1.41 -20.19
N ARG A 729 -20.30 0.94 -20.04
CA ARG A 729 -21.53 1.70 -20.35
C ARG A 729 -21.92 2.64 -19.21
N SER A 730 -21.85 2.16 -17.97
CA SER A 730 -22.07 2.92 -16.74
C SER A 730 -20.94 2.67 -15.74
N GLU A 731 -20.74 3.61 -14.81
CA GLU A 731 -19.91 3.46 -13.62
C GLU A 731 -20.56 4.26 -12.48
N ASP A 732 -20.99 3.55 -11.45
CA ASP A 732 -21.71 4.08 -10.29
C ASP A 732 -20.99 3.66 -9.00
N CYS A 733 -20.92 4.54 -7.99
CA CYS A 733 -20.11 4.30 -6.79
C CYS A 733 -20.95 4.43 -5.51
N THR A 734 -20.86 3.43 -4.63
CA THR A 734 -21.23 3.55 -3.21
C THR A 734 -19.98 3.93 -2.38
N ILE A 735 -20.11 3.99 -1.05
CA ILE A 735 -18.97 4.17 -0.15
C ILE A 735 -18.06 2.93 -0.18
N ALA A 736 -18.64 1.73 -0.29
CA ALA A 736 -17.95 0.46 -0.14
C ALA A 736 -17.54 -0.22 -1.45
N TYR A 737 -18.27 0.03 -2.55
CA TYR A 737 -18.06 -0.66 -3.82
C TYR A 737 -18.44 0.19 -5.05
N VAL A 738 -17.87 -0.19 -6.20
CA VAL A 738 -18.18 0.39 -7.52
C VAL A 738 -18.94 -0.63 -8.37
N PHE A 739 -20.03 -0.19 -8.98
CA PHE A 739 -20.84 -0.92 -9.97
C PHE A 739 -20.50 -0.45 -11.38
N ARG A 740 -20.44 -1.37 -12.34
CA ARG A 740 -20.27 -1.05 -13.77
C ARG A 740 -21.06 -2.01 -14.65
N GLU A 741 -21.78 -1.50 -15.64
CA GLU A 741 -22.25 -2.31 -16.78
C GLU A 741 -21.17 -2.35 -17.85
N MET A 742 -20.59 -3.52 -18.10
CA MET A 742 -19.65 -3.75 -19.20
C MET A 742 -20.38 -4.33 -20.41
N LEU A 743 -19.96 -3.91 -21.60
CA LEU A 743 -20.32 -4.51 -22.86
C LEU A 743 -19.06 -5.13 -23.48
N VAL A 744 -19.13 -6.42 -23.79
CA VAL A 744 -18.10 -7.19 -24.49
C VAL A 744 -18.60 -7.46 -25.90
N THR A 745 -17.97 -6.87 -26.92
CA THR A 745 -18.27 -7.14 -28.33
C THR A 745 -17.15 -8.01 -28.92
N ASN A 746 -17.49 -9.19 -29.42
CA ASN A 746 -16.53 -10.02 -30.16
C ASN A 746 -16.27 -9.41 -31.55
N THR A 747 -14.99 -9.20 -31.89
CA THR A 747 -14.58 -8.46 -33.09
C THR A 747 -14.67 -9.27 -34.38
N GLU A 748 -14.75 -10.59 -34.29
CA GLU A 748 -14.83 -11.52 -35.43
C GLU A 748 -16.28 -11.84 -35.80
N THR A 749 -17.17 -11.94 -34.81
CA THR A 749 -18.59 -12.29 -35.03
C THR A 749 -19.54 -11.10 -34.98
N GLY A 750 -19.15 -10.00 -34.32
CA GLY A 750 -20.04 -8.87 -34.01
C GLY A 750 -21.10 -9.17 -32.93
N GLU A 751 -21.01 -10.32 -32.25
CA GLU A 751 -21.88 -10.64 -31.13
C GLU A 751 -21.54 -9.76 -29.91
N GLU A 752 -22.56 -9.31 -29.17
CA GLU A 752 -22.40 -8.55 -27.92
C GLU A 752 -22.87 -9.37 -26.70
N HIS A 753 -22.15 -9.25 -25.60
CA HIS A 753 -22.47 -9.85 -24.30
C HIS A 753 -22.34 -8.80 -23.19
N THR A 754 -23.32 -8.72 -22.29
CA THR A 754 -23.33 -7.75 -21.18
C THR A 754 -22.84 -8.41 -19.90
N VAL A 755 -21.98 -7.72 -19.15
CA VAL A 755 -21.38 -8.23 -17.91
C VAL A 755 -21.45 -7.18 -16.81
N THR A 756 -22.10 -7.50 -15.70
CA THR A 756 -22.08 -6.69 -14.48
C THR A 756 -20.73 -6.88 -13.78
N HIS A 757 -20.04 -5.78 -13.51
CA HIS A 757 -18.75 -5.76 -12.81
C HIS A 757 -18.89 -5.02 -11.48
N LEU A 758 -18.71 -5.74 -10.38
CA LEU A 758 -18.76 -5.22 -9.02
C LEU A 758 -17.35 -5.19 -8.44
N GLN A 759 -16.91 -4.02 -7.95
CA GLN A 759 -15.60 -3.86 -7.33
C GLN A 759 -15.74 -3.39 -5.87
N TYR A 760 -15.50 -4.28 -4.91
CA TYR A 760 -15.46 -3.92 -3.50
C TYR A 760 -14.12 -3.24 -3.17
N VAL A 761 -14.19 -2.00 -2.65
CA VAL A 761 -13.03 -1.14 -2.38
C VAL A 761 -12.77 -0.90 -0.90
N ALA A 762 -13.78 -0.99 -0.03
CA ALA A 762 -13.64 -0.80 1.43
C ALA A 762 -12.98 -1.97 2.18
N TRP A 763 -12.16 -2.79 1.52
CA TRP A 763 -11.39 -3.85 2.18
C TRP A 763 -9.96 -3.37 2.51
N PRO A 764 -9.60 -3.15 3.79
CA PRO A 764 -8.29 -2.61 4.15
C PRO A 764 -7.12 -3.57 3.83
N ASP A 765 -6.01 -3.01 3.37
CA ASP A 765 -4.84 -3.76 2.92
C ASP A 765 -4.07 -4.39 4.09
N HIS A 766 -3.90 -5.72 4.02
CA HIS A 766 -3.48 -6.64 5.09
C HIS A 766 -4.53 -6.90 6.20
N GLY A 767 -5.77 -6.43 6.06
CA GLY A 767 -6.81 -6.56 7.09
C GLY A 767 -8.11 -7.24 6.65
N VAL A 768 -9.16 -6.94 7.41
CA VAL A 768 -10.58 -7.22 7.20
C VAL A 768 -11.34 -5.92 7.46
N PRO A 769 -12.55 -5.70 6.91
CA PRO A 769 -13.37 -4.55 7.27
C PRO A 769 -13.58 -4.47 8.80
N ASP A 770 -13.46 -3.27 9.38
CA ASP A 770 -13.59 -3.06 10.83
C ASP A 770 -15.04 -3.21 11.32
N ASP A 771 -16.02 -3.01 10.42
CA ASP A 771 -17.42 -3.41 10.56
C ASP A 771 -17.83 -4.28 9.37
N SER A 772 -18.75 -5.21 9.58
CA SER A 772 -19.20 -6.15 8.55
C SER A 772 -20.41 -5.66 7.75
N SER A 773 -21.08 -4.55 8.09
CA SER A 773 -22.37 -4.16 7.47
C SER A 773 -22.23 -3.94 5.95
N ASP A 774 -21.28 -3.11 5.54
CA ASP A 774 -20.95 -2.84 4.12
C ASP A 774 -20.61 -4.13 3.34
N PHE A 775 -19.96 -5.09 4.01
CA PHE A 775 -19.60 -6.38 3.42
C PHE A 775 -20.83 -7.30 3.29
N LEU A 776 -21.71 -7.33 4.29
CA LEU A 776 -22.94 -8.14 4.29
C LEU A 776 -23.98 -7.62 3.29
N GLU A 777 -24.13 -6.29 3.17
CA GLU A 777 -24.93 -5.66 2.11
C GLU A 777 -24.38 -6.05 0.73
N PHE A 778 -23.06 -5.95 0.54
CA PHE A 778 -22.42 -6.35 -0.71
C PHE A 778 -22.59 -7.84 -1.02
N VAL A 779 -22.49 -8.74 -0.02
CA VAL A 779 -22.76 -10.17 -0.21
C VAL A 779 -24.20 -10.39 -0.64
N ASN A 780 -25.18 -9.75 0.01
CA ASN A 780 -26.59 -9.83 -0.39
C ASN A 780 -26.85 -9.28 -1.80
N TYR A 781 -26.15 -8.22 -2.21
CA TYR A 781 -26.23 -7.70 -3.58
C TYR A 781 -25.59 -8.62 -4.64
N VAL A 782 -24.45 -9.26 -4.31
CA VAL A 782 -23.88 -10.33 -5.16
C VAL A 782 -24.87 -11.50 -5.31
N ARG A 783 -25.53 -11.89 -4.21
CA ARG A 783 -26.53 -12.98 -4.21
C ARG A 783 -27.77 -12.65 -5.03
N SER A 784 -28.26 -11.40 -5.01
CA SER A 784 -29.42 -10.98 -5.82
C SER A 784 -29.14 -10.94 -7.33
N LEU A 785 -27.87 -10.96 -7.73
CA LEU A 785 -27.42 -11.00 -9.12
C LEU A 785 -26.97 -12.40 -9.59
N ARG A 786 -27.06 -13.44 -8.73
CA ARG A 786 -26.70 -14.81 -9.10
C ARG A 786 -27.77 -15.43 -10.01
N VAL A 787 -27.35 -15.82 -11.22
CA VAL A 787 -28.10 -16.71 -12.11
C VAL A 787 -27.87 -18.16 -11.69
N ASP A 788 -28.94 -18.97 -11.59
CA ASP A 788 -28.79 -20.39 -11.25
C ASP A 788 -28.06 -21.17 -12.35
N GLY A 789 -27.26 -22.15 -11.95
CA GLY A 789 -26.39 -22.92 -12.83
C GLY A 789 -25.17 -22.16 -13.38
N GLU A 790 -25.08 -20.84 -13.24
CA GLU A 790 -23.99 -20.00 -13.77
C GLU A 790 -22.84 -19.80 -12.76
N PRO A 791 -21.55 -19.90 -13.18
CA PRO A 791 -20.42 -19.55 -12.31
C PRO A 791 -20.20 -18.04 -12.17
N VAL A 792 -20.20 -17.53 -10.93
CA VAL A 792 -19.78 -16.13 -10.67
C VAL A 792 -18.25 -16.04 -10.71
N VAL A 793 -17.70 -15.12 -11.51
CA VAL A 793 -16.24 -14.87 -11.49
C VAL A 793 -15.90 -14.07 -10.23
N VAL A 794 -15.09 -14.63 -9.33
CA VAL A 794 -14.64 -13.93 -8.12
C VAL A 794 -13.12 -13.86 -8.10
N HIS A 795 -12.57 -12.65 -8.02
CA HIS A 795 -11.13 -12.46 -7.90
C HIS A 795 -10.77 -11.41 -6.85
N CYS A 796 -9.51 -11.42 -6.44
CA CYS A 796 -8.89 -10.32 -5.72
C CYS A 796 -7.52 -10.07 -6.37
N SER A 797 -6.44 -10.02 -5.59
CA SER A 797 -5.09 -10.07 -6.16
C SER A 797 -4.66 -11.52 -6.47
N ALA A 798 -4.69 -12.40 -5.48
CA ALA A 798 -4.26 -13.80 -5.61
C ALA A 798 -5.42 -14.79 -5.90
N GLY A 799 -6.68 -14.35 -5.72
CA GLY A 799 -7.86 -15.20 -5.94
C GLY A 799 -8.12 -16.23 -4.85
N ILE A 800 -7.69 -15.96 -3.61
CA ILE A 800 -7.74 -16.96 -2.52
C ILE A 800 -8.22 -16.41 -1.16
N GLY A 801 -7.61 -15.35 -0.60
CA GLY A 801 -7.99 -14.83 0.73
C GLY A 801 -9.37 -14.19 0.76
N ARG A 802 -9.48 -12.95 0.26
CA ARG A 802 -10.74 -12.19 0.15
C ARG A 802 -11.82 -12.97 -0.63
N THR A 803 -11.40 -13.63 -1.71
CA THR A 803 -12.21 -14.55 -2.52
C THR A 803 -12.84 -15.66 -1.68
N GLY A 804 -12.07 -16.33 -0.83
CA GLY A 804 -12.60 -17.39 0.04
C GLY A 804 -13.53 -16.89 1.13
N VAL A 805 -13.33 -15.67 1.66
CA VAL A 805 -14.23 -15.08 2.64
C VAL A 805 -15.61 -14.78 2.03
N LEU A 806 -15.68 -14.21 0.81
CA LEU A 806 -16.96 -14.00 0.12
C LEU A 806 -17.71 -15.33 -0.08
N VAL A 807 -17.02 -16.34 -0.64
CA VAL A 807 -17.61 -17.66 -0.90
C VAL A 807 -18.05 -18.34 0.41
N THR A 808 -17.30 -18.15 1.50
CA THR A 808 -17.69 -18.67 2.83
C THR A 808 -18.96 -17.99 3.34
N MET A 809 -19.03 -16.66 3.27
CA MET A 809 -20.17 -15.88 3.74
C MET A 809 -21.44 -16.20 2.94
N GLU A 810 -21.35 -16.24 1.61
CA GLU A 810 -22.48 -16.57 0.74
C GLU A 810 -22.97 -18.01 0.97
N THR A 811 -22.05 -18.98 1.14
CA THR A 811 -22.42 -20.37 1.46
C THR A 811 -23.13 -20.45 2.81
N ALA A 812 -22.64 -19.72 3.82
CA ALA A 812 -23.24 -19.69 5.16
C ALA A 812 -24.63 -19.03 5.16
N MET A 813 -24.82 -17.92 4.43
CA MET A 813 -26.16 -17.32 4.26
C MET A 813 -27.15 -18.32 3.66
N CYS A 814 -26.77 -19.02 2.59
CA CYS A 814 -27.64 -20.03 1.98
C CYS A 814 -27.98 -21.21 2.93
N LEU A 815 -27.12 -21.55 3.89
CA LEU A 815 -27.39 -22.55 4.92
C LEU A 815 -28.35 -22.01 5.99
N ILE A 816 -28.12 -20.78 6.47
CA ILE A 816 -28.95 -20.09 7.48
C ILE A 816 -30.40 -19.94 7.00
N GLU A 817 -30.61 -19.52 5.75
CA GLU A 817 -31.93 -19.44 5.09
C GLU A 817 -32.75 -20.73 5.17
N ARG A 818 -32.06 -21.88 5.28
CA ARG A 818 -32.65 -23.22 5.17
C ARG A 818 -32.62 -23.96 6.50
N ASN A 819 -32.31 -23.25 7.59
CA ASN A 819 -32.15 -23.79 8.95
C ASN A 819 -31.13 -24.94 9.04
N LEU A 820 -30.11 -24.93 8.17
CA LEU A 820 -29.07 -25.96 8.09
C LEU A 820 -27.84 -25.56 8.94
N PRO A 821 -27.17 -26.51 9.62
CA PRO A 821 -25.99 -26.21 10.42
C PRO A 821 -24.82 -25.68 9.58
N VAL A 822 -24.10 -24.69 10.12
CA VAL A 822 -22.99 -24.02 9.44
C VAL A 822 -21.68 -24.36 10.13
N TYR A 823 -20.77 -25.00 9.38
CA TYR A 823 -19.43 -25.34 9.84
C TYR A 823 -18.38 -24.61 8.98
N PRO A 824 -17.91 -23.41 9.38
CA PRO A 824 -17.00 -22.59 8.57
C PRO A 824 -15.69 -23.32 8.20
N LEU A 825 -15.20 -24.20 9.07
CA LEU A 825 -14.00 -25.00 8.83
C LEU A 825 -14.18 -25.95 7.65
N ASP A 826 -15.33 -26.62 7.55
CA ASP A 826 -15.68 -27.52 6.45
C ASP A 826 -15.98 -26.76 5.15
N ILE A 827 -16.55 -25.56 5.24
CA ILE A 827 -16.72 -24.66 4.09
C ILE A 827 -15.34 -24.28 3.52
N VAL A 828 -14.39 -23.88 4.37
CA VAL A 828 -13.00 -23.60 3.97
C VAL A 828 -12.29 -24.85 3.44
N ARG A 829 -12.51 -26.03 4.05
CA ARG A 829 -11.96 -27.31 3.58
C ARG A 829 -12.47 -27.66 2.17
N LYS A 830 -13.78 -27.60 1.93
CA LYS A 830 -14.41 -27.82 0.61
C LYS A 830 -13.90 -26.85 -0.46
N MET A 831 -13.57 -25.61 -0.10
CA MET A 831 -12.91 -24.66 -0.99
C MET A 831 -11.44 -25.02 -1.24
N ARG A 832 -10.66 -25.35 -0.20
CA ARG A 832 -9.22 -25.68 -0.32
C ARG A 832 -8.95 -26.96 -1.08
N ASP A 833 -9.94 -27.84 -1.17
CA ASP A 833 -9.98 -29.01 -2.06
C ASP A 833 -10.09 -28.65 -3.54
N GLN A 834 -10.57 -27.45 -3.88
CA GLN A 834 -10.84 -27.00 -5.25
C GLN A 834 -9.89 -25.87 -5.71
N ARG A 835 -9.43 -25.02 -4.79
CA ARG A 835 -8.32 -24.08 -5.00
C ARG A 835 -7.54 -23.91 -3.70
N ALA A 836 -6.25 -24.21 -3.73
CA ALA A 836 -5.39 -24.14 -2.54
C ALA A 836 -5.43 -22.76 -1.86
N MET A 837 -5.24 -22.73 -0.55
CA MET A 837 -5.08 -21.53 0.28
C MET A 837 -6.25 -20.54 0.31
N MET A 838 -7.46 -20.94 -0.12
CA MET A 838 -8.66 -20.13 0.09
C MET A 838 -8.89 -19.86 1.59
N VAL A 839 -9.21 -18.59 1.90
CA VAL A 839 -9.06 -17.94 3.22
C VAL A 839 -7.61 -18.07 3.75
N GLN A 840 -6.86 -16.96 3.69
CA GLN A 840 -5.39 -16.99 3.83
C GLN A 840 -4.88 -16.78 5.27
N THR A 841 -5.61 -16.00 6.08
CA THR A 841 -5.15 -15.56 7.41
C THR A 841 -6.19 -15.85 8.49
N SER A 842 -5.74 -16.05 9.72
CA SER A 842 -6.61 -16.30 10.87
C SER A 842 -7.53 -15.10 11.15
N SER A 843 -7.13 -13.88 10.79
CA SER A 843 -7.98 -12.68 10.82
C SER A 843 -9.15 -12.74 9.81
N GLN A 844 -8.90 -13.15 8.57
CA GLN A 844 -9.95 -13.35 7.55
C GLN A 844 -10.94 -14.44 7.96
N TYR A 845 -10.44 -15.51 8.58
CA TYR A 845 -11.28 -16.60 9.05
C TYR A 845 -12.10 -16.20 10.29
N LYS A 846 -11.48 -15.50 11.25
CA LYS A 846 -12.17 -14.96 12.42
C LYS A 846 -13.31 -14.01 12.01
N PHE A 847 -13.02 -13.03 11.16
CA PHE A 847 -14.01 -12.07 10.63
C PHE A 847 -15.21 -12.74 9.99
N VAL A 848 -15.02 -13.76 9.15
CA VAL A 848 -16.17 -14.44 8.52
C VAL A 848 -16.96 -15.29 9.51
N CYS A 849 -16.32 -15.84 10.54
CA CYS A 849 -17.04 -16.53 11.63
C CYS A 849 -17.87 -15.55 12.47
N GLU A 850 -17.35 -14.36 12.78
CA GLU A 850 -18.08 -13.29 13.49
C GLU A 850 -19.24 -12.74 12.63
N ALA A 851 -19.03 -12.54 11.34
CA ALA A 851 -20.07 -12.11 10.40
C ALA A 851 -21.17 -13.17 10.21
N ILE A 852 -20.84 -14.46 10.28
CA ILE A 852 -21.81 -15.57 10.26
C ILE A 852 -22.70 -15.55 11.51
N LEU A 853 -22.10 -15.40 12.70
CA LEU A 853 -22.87 -15.26 13.94
C LEU A 853 -23.77 -14.03 13.88
N ARG A 854 -23.26 -12.88 13.42
CA ARG A 854 -24.05 -11.65 13.29
C ARG A 854 -25.27 -11.84 12.37
N VAL A 855 -25.10 -12.45 11.20
CA VAL A 855 -26.22 -12.73 10.27
C VAL A 855 -27.30 -13.60 10.92
N TYR A 856 -26.91 -14.56 11.75
CA TYR A 856 -27.83 -15.41 12.51
C TYR A 856 -28.51 -14.65 13.66
N GLU A 857 -27.75 -13.97 14.52
CA GLU A 857 -28.25 -13.29 15.73
C GLU A 857 -29.10 -12.04 15.41
N GLU A 858 -28.73 -11.26 14.39
CA GLU A 858 -29.52 -10.11 13.93
C GLU A 858 -30.66 -10.49 12.97
N GLY A 859 -30.75 -11.76 12.55
CA GLY A 859 -31.79 -12.23 11.63
C GLY A 859 -31.79 -11.55 10.25
N LEU A 860 -30.62 -11.08 9.78
CA LEU A 860 -30.45 -10.29 8.54
C LEU A 860 -30.87 -11.00 7.26
N VAL A 861 -31.13 -12.31 7.35
CA VAL A 861 -31.39 -13.22 6.25
C VAL A 861 -32.62 -14.04 6.64
N GLN A 862 -33.70 -13.88 5.88
CA GLN A 862 -34.99 -14.52 6.19
C GLN A 862 -34.90 -16.04 5.99
N MET A 863 -35.44 -16.80 6.96
CA MET A 863 -35.64 -18.24 6.78
C MET A 863 -36.73 -18.49 5.73
N LEU A 864 -36.49 -19.45 4.85
CA LEU A 864 -37.45 -19.95 3.88
C LEU A 864 -38.42 -20.91 4.59
N ASP A 865 -39.71 -20.83 4.27
CA ASP A 865 -40.72 -21.73 4.84
C ASP A 865 -40.41 -23.20 4.51
N PRO A 866 -40.39 -24.11 5.51
CA PRO A 866 -40.18 -25.53 5.29
C PRO A 866 -41.38 -26.11 4.51
N SER A 867 -41.14 -26.49 3.26
CA SER A 867 -42.14 -26.88 2.25
C SER A 867 -41.80 -28.20 1.57
#